data_AF-A0A830BPK9-F1
#
_entry.id   AF-A0A830BPK9-F1
#
_cell.length_a   1.000
_cell.length_b   1.000
_cell.length_c   1.000
_cell.angle_alpha   90.00
_cell.angle_beta   90.00
_cell.angle_gamma   90.00
#
_symmetry.space_group_name_H-M   'P 1'
#
loop_
_entity.id
_entity.type
_entity.pdbx_description
1 polymer ?
#
loop_
_entity_poly.entity_id
_entity_poly.type
_entity_poly.pdbx_seq_one_letter_code
_entity_poly.pdbx_strand_id
1 'polypeptide(L)'
;MPSRFQSAVLGSSLVYPNAVVWSEENLVAVSCGNTVSILNPGNSGVRGVITVPSSKPFPLGVVDGEGTDLLNGCLLPCILSWDNRPCVRSISWSPVGLANNAGCLLALCTTAGRVKLYRFPFCEFSVEWIEVIPRKDSANHDSDHDLPVSSARKNQKRKRQNAAILAEKDSDKSRDTNTLQIVPVSYYKGKSKEKETNDRNLPIITLQQYASRNEMLMSLSVAWSPILGKSGNVVATPHNNSFYGCSILAVGGKCGRVSFWRVHAPECYSIDNPRNSSKVSLVGLLKAHDTWITSINWASYGSSGSTPQLLLATGSSDGRVKIWHTNGEELLESSEVIHDSFSLLKEVMTLDSATISILSLTAPSQSPWKLFLAIGKGSGSFEVWIIDMLTRKFEKVGCYNAHERIVTGLVWAFDGHCLYSCSQDNSMKSWILVENSLCEVPIPAKSPGLMSSSDVPYVFDSCFGLAVSPGNLAIAVARGFNIGLLNPMYQGRTHRAAVEFLWIGGQQLDLSSATCQDIDAESFLGFPEKELFWWETNILWSLNQYANLNRFLNIWDIVAALLAFKQSAPGYLDHILLKWMKSYLSSQFGIPVTVLTELIKFVPKLSSRQLHLVNIISRHVVLKEYKEDNVNGKQQELEGLGVTKDDDHVNVWIELLLSTERELLERLIGFCFSAVLSLLSDPSMGFFKDGCWSPYGLPQMEQWVSRNVKNVKDCTKFLAAEVGKVEKRRLKDLFGYQMDERCNFCSAVVPFESTENAICSGVNYDNGVIQRHKLKRCAISMRVLPTKPSWYCSCCHRQAIKLAPDILFRMLEYPSDFESLLESTDYKNSSTPCCPFCGILLQRLQPEYSLSTSPV
;
A
#
# COMPACT_ATOMS: atom_id res chain seq x y z
N MET A 1 -9.77 -25.38 -13.15
CA MET A 1 -9.87 -24.39 -12.05
C MET A 1 -8.46 -23.93 -11.75
N PRO A 2 -8.21 -22.61 -11.61
CA PRO A 2 -6.88 -22.10 -11.29
C PRO A 2 -6.43 -22.62 -9.93
N SER A 3 -5.14 -22.87 -9.79
CA SER A 3 -4.59 -23.44 -8.57
C SER A 3 -4.43 -22.37 -7.49
N ARG A 4 -5.14 -22.58 -6.40
CA ARG A 4 -5.21 -21.70 -5.22
C ARG A 4 -4.18 -22.14 -4.21
N PHE A 5 -3.42 -21.18 -3.67
CA PHE A 5 -2.43 -21.46 -2.63
C PHE A 5 -2.91 -21.07 -1.24
N GLN A 6 -3.89 -20.16 -1.15
CA GLN A 6 -4.46 -19.73 0.12
C GLN A 6 -5.88 -19.19 -0.08
N SER A 7 -6.71 -19.31 0.95
CA SER A 7 -8.02 -18.67 1.01
C SER A 7 -8.34 -18.22 2.43
N ALA A 8 -9.02 -17.09 2.57
CA ALA A 8 -9.52 -16.59 3.84
C ALA A 8 -11.04 -16.44 3.77
N VAL A 9 -11.75 -16.97 4.78
CA VAL A 9 -13.21 -16.88 4.88
C VAL A 9 -13.61 -15.63 5.66
N LEU A 10 -14.67 -14.95 5.20
CA LEU A 10 -15.16 -13.69 5.73
C LEU A 10 -16.60 -13.83 6.24
N GLY A 11 -16.87 -13.19 7.39
CA GLY A 11 -18.14 -13.24 8.10
C GLY A 11 -19.26 -12.39 7.52
N SER A 12 -18.98 -11.50 6.56
CA SER A 12 -19.95 -10.56 5.99
C SER A 12 -19.98 -10.64 4.46
N SER A 13 -21.14 -10.31 3.88
CA SER A 13 -21.38 -10.42 2.44
C SER A 13 -20.71 -9.30 1.66
N LEU A 14 -20.25 -9.61 0.45
CA LEU A 14 -19.82 -8.62 -0.54
C LEU A 14 -21.06 -7.99 -1.18
N VAL A 15 -21.01 -6.68 -1.43
CA VAL A 15 -22.19 -5.91 -1.88
C VAL A 15 -21.92 -5.13 -3.16
N TYR A 16 -20.77 -4.45 -3.23
CA TYR A 16 -20.42 -3.57 -4.35
C TYR A 16 -19.26 -4.14 -5.18
N PRO A 17 -19.17 -3.78 -6.48
CA PRO A 17 -18.00 -4.09 -7.33
C PRO A 17 -16.69 -3.53 -6.76
N ASN A 18 -15.56 -4.03 -7.27
CA ASN A 18 -14.22 -3.66 -6.83
C ASN A 18 -14.01 -3.77 -5.30
N ALA A 19 -14.55 -4.83 -4.71
CA ALA A 19 -14.59 -4.99 -3.25
C ALA A 19 -13.24 -5.33 -2.60
N VAL A 20 -12.16 -5.53 -3.37
CA VAL A 20 -10.84 -5.93 -2.89
C VAL A 20 -9.75 -5.05 -3.48
N VAL A 21 -8.81 -4.62 -2.64
CA VAL A 21 -7.64 -3.84 -3.03
C VAL A 21 -6.39 -4.34 -2.30
N TRP A 22 -5.25 -4.35 -2.98
CA TRP A 22 -3.96 -4.80 -2.45
C TRP A 22 -3.02 -3.59 -2.32
N SER A 23 -2.43 -3.39 -1.14
CA SER A 23 -1.51 -2.28 -0.89
C SER A 23 -0.08 -2.63 -1.29
N GLU A 24 0.73 -1.58 -1.48
CA GLU A 24 2.18 -1.67 -1.67
C GLU A 24 2.91 -2.27 -0.45
N GLU A 25 2.24 -2.43 0.69
CA GLU A 25 2.76 -3.03 1.94
C GLU A 25 2.38 -4.50 2.13
N ASN A 26 1.82 -5.13 1.09
CA ASN A 26 1.32 -6.51 1.14
C ASN A 26 0.13 -6.67 2.11
N LEU A 27 -0.77 -5.68 2.14
CA LEU A 27 -2.04 -5.78 2.85
C LEU A 27 -3.19 -5.85 1.85
N VAL A 28 -4.11 -6.79 2.06
CA VAL A 28 -5.33 -6.90 1.26
C VAL A 28 -6.51 -6.43 2.09
N ALA A 29 -7.20 -5.39 1.62
CA ALA A 29 -8.44 -4.90 2.22
C ALA A 29 -9.63 -5.38 1.41
N VAL A 30 -10.66 -5.87 2.10
CA VAL A 30 -11.87 -6.43 1.49
C VAL A 30 -13.09 -5.81 2.13
N SER A 31 -13.93 -5.13 1.34
CA SER A 31 -15.16 -4.52 1.83
C SER A 31 -16.31 -5.52 1.86
N CYS A 32 -16.83 -5.79 3.06
CA CYS A 32 -17.88 -6.77 3.32
C CYS A 32 -19.00 -6.13 4.14
N GLY A 33 -20.07 -5.67 3.48
CA GLY A 33 -21.20 -5.01 4.13
C GLY A 33 -20.73 -3.78 4.92
N ASN A 34 -20.95 -3.78 6.24
CA ASN A 34 -20.56 -2.69 7.14
C ASN A 34 -19.10 -2.80 7.65
N THR A 35 -18.34 -3.81 7.22
CA THR A 35 -16.97 -4.05 7.68
C THR A 35 -15.97 -4.05 6.54
N VAL A 36 -14.71 -3.74 6.85
CA VAL A 36 -13.57 -4.00 5.97
C VAL A 36 -12.62 -4.93 6.69
N SER A 37 -12.35 -6.10 6.13
CA SER A 37 -11.37 -7.04 6.65
C SER A 37 -10.01 -6.79 6.01
N ILE A 38 -8.96 -6.70 6.82
CA ILE A 38 -7.58 -6.47 6.38
C ILE A 38 -6.78 -7.74 6.63
N LEU A 39 -6.26 -8.32 5.55
CA LEU A 39 -5.56 -9.59 5.52
C LEU A 39 -4.08 -9.34 5.18
N ASN A 40 -3.20 -10.19 5.71
CA ASN A 40 -1.82 -10.28 5.24
C ASN A 40 -1.67 -11.60 4.50
N PRO A 41 -1.44 -11.63 3.19
CA PRO A 41 -1.28 -12.87 2.43
C PRO A 41 -0.23 -13.82 3.02
N GLY A 42 0.81 -13.32 3.72
CA GLY A 42 1.78 -14.19 4.38
C GLY A 42 1.26 -14.99 5.58
N ASN A 43 0.14 -14.58 6.19
CA ASN A 43 -0.45 -15.22 7.37
C ASN A 43 -1.96 -15.47 7.15
N SER A 44 -2.47 -16.63 7.55
CA SER A 44 -3.88 -17.00 7.34
C SER A 44 -4.91 -16.20 8.16
N GLY A 45 -4.46 -15.36 9.11
CA GLY A 45 -5.32 -14.58 10.00
C GLY A 45 -5.68 -13.18 9.53
N VAL A 46 -6.83 -12.67 10.00
CA VAL A 46 -7.22 -11.26 9.82
C VAL A 46 -6.29 -10.36 10.65
N ARG A 47 -5.55 -9.47 9.97
CA ARG A 47 -4.61 -8.52 10.61
C ARG A 47 -5.33 -7.32 11.22
N GLY A 48 -6.50 -6.96 10.72
CA GLY A 48 -7.26 -5.80 11.15
C GLY A 48 -8.70 -5.82 10.64
N VAL A 49 -9.59 -5.10 11.33
CA VAL A 49 -10.97 -4.88 10.88
C VAL A 49 -11.33 -3.41 11.04
N ILE A 50 -12.07 -2.87 10.08
CA ILE A 50 -12.73 -1.57 10.21
C ILE A 50 -14.23 -1.81 10.23
N THR A 51 -14.90 -1.37 11.28
CA THR A 51 -16.37 -1.43 11.38
C THR A 51 -16.94 -0.03 11.14
N VAL A 52 -17.85 0.08 10.17
CA VAL A 52 -18.56 1.33 9.89
C VAL A 52 -19.81 1.38 10.77
N PRO A 53 -19.90 2.32 11.74
CA PRO A 53 -21.07 2.46 12.57
C PRO A 53 -22.25 3.02 11.77
N SER A 54 -23.47 2.77 12.24
CA SER A 54 -24.64 3.50 11.76
C SER A 54 -24.45 4.99 12.05
N SER A 55 -24.48 5.81 11.02
CA SER A 55 -24.37 7.27 11.15
C SER A 55 -25.72 7.90 10.87
N LYS A 56 -26.05 8.99 11.59
CA LYS A 56 -27.21 9.80 11.24
C LYS A 56 -27.00 10.35 9.83
N PRO A 57 -28.01 10.29 8.94
CA PRO A 57 -27.92 10.91 7.62
C PRO A 57 -27.62 12.40 7.76
N PHE A 58 -26.97 12.99 6.75
CA PHE A 58 -26.78 14.43 6.75
C PHE A 58 -28.13 15.14 6.84
N PRO A 59 -28.24 16.21 7.65
CA PRO A 59 -29.47 16.99 7.73
C PRO A 59 -29.71 17.76 6.43
N LEU A 60 -30.35 17.11 5.45
CA LEU A 60 -30.63 17.69 4.13
C LEU A 60 -31.76 18.74 4.17
N GLY A 61 -32.67 18.61 5.14
CA GLY A 61 -33.95 19.34 5.25
C GLY A 61 -35.13 18.36 5.33
N VAL A 62 -36.33 18.87 5.61
CA VAL A 62 -37.56 18.06 5.65
C VAL A 62 -38.42 18.41 4.44
N VAL A 63 -39.09 17.42 3.85
CA VAL A 63 -40.08 17.61 2.78
C VAL A 63 -41.45 17.34 3.39
N ASP A 64 -42.44 18.18 3.09
CA ASP A 64 -43.83 17.95 3.49
C ASP A 64 -44.38 16.76 2.69
N GLY A 65 -44.68 15.67 3.39
CA GLY A 65 -45.01 14.37 2.80
C GLY A 65 -46.49 14.13 2.63
N GLU A 66 -47.19 14.94 1.82
CA GLU A 66 -48.50 14.50 1.31
C GLU A 66 -48.27 13.35 0.31
N GLY A 67 -49.06 12.27 0.42
CA GLY A 67 -48.72 10.93 -0.10
C GLY A 67 -48.43 10.78 -1.60
N THR A 68 -48.60 11.83 -2.40
CA THR A 68 -48.21 11.93 -3.81
C THR A 68 -46.77 12.37 -4.04
N ASP A 69 -46.12 12.99 -3.05
CA ASP A 69 -44.81 13.65 -3.18
C ASP A 69 -43.62 12.69 -3.10
N LEU A 70 -43.78 11.54 -2.44
CA LEU A 70 -42.74 10.51 -2.30
C LEU A 70 -42.53 9.68 -3.57
N LEU A 71 -43.53 9.60 -4.46
CA LEU A 71 -43.42 8.92 -5.75
C LEU A 71 -42.99 9.85 -6.89
N ASN A 72 -42.66 11.11 -6.57
CA ASN A 72 -42.18 12.06 -7.55
C ASN A 72 -40.85 11.56 -8.17
N GLY A 73 -40.77 11.59 -9.51
CA GLY A 73 -39.64 11.04 -10.27
C GLY A 73 -38.27 11.62 -9.88
N CYS A 74 -38.22 12.81 -9.29
CA CYS A 74 -36.97 13.40 -8.78
C CYS A 74 -36.47 12.79 -7.45
N LEU A 75 -37.36 12.21 -6.64
CA LEU A 75 -36.99 11.51 -5.40
C LEU A 75 -36.76 10.01 -5.61
N LEU A 76 -37.32 9.42 -6.66
CA LEU A 76 -37.17 7.99 -6.94
C LEU A 76 -35.71 7.52 -6.91
N PRO A 77 -34.73 8.23 -7.50
CA PRO A 77 -33.33 7.81 -7.43
C PRO A 77 -32.73 7.98 -6.03
N CYS A 78 -33.28 8.85 -5.17
CA CYS A 78 -32.85 9.00 -3.78
C CYS A 78 -33.38 7.83 -2.94
N ILE A 79 -34.66 7.52 -3.09
CA ILE A 79 -35.36 6.43 -2.39
C ILE A 79 -34.80 5.06 -2.77
N LEU A 80 -34.56 4.80 -4.06
CA LEU A 80 -33.97 3.55 -4.54
C LEU A 80 -32.49 3.39 -4.14
N SER A 81 -31.79 4.50 -3.91
CA SER A 81 -30.37 4.48 -3.50
C SER A 81 -30.16 4.39 -1.99
N TRP A 82 -31.23 4.54 -1.20
CA TRP A 82 -31.15 4.48 0.25
C TRP A 82 -30.98 3.04 0.71
N ASP A 83 -29.73 2.75 1.09
CA ASP A 83 -29.43 1.55 1.84
C ASP A 83 -29.63 1.86 3.33
N ASN A 84 -30.61 1.22 3.96
CA ASN A 84 -30.91 1.42 5.38
C ASN A 84 -29.80 0.87 6.29
N ARG A 85 -28.85 0.10 5.73
CA ARG A 85 -27.73 -0.47 6.46
C ARG A 85 -26.44 0.30 6.13
N PRO A 86 -25.60 0.59 7.14
CA PRO A 86 -24.29 1.17 6.88
C PRO A 86 -23.48 0.15 6.08
N CYS A 87 -23.08 0.47 4.86
CA CYS A 87 -22.24 -0.40 4.05
C CYS A 87 -21.05 0.40 3.48
N VAL A 88 -19.95 -0.31 3.19
CA VAL A 88 -18.79 0.23 2.50
C VAL A 88 -19.00 0.08 1.00
N ARG A 89 -18.94 1.20 0.27
CA ARG A 89 -19.23 1.27 -1.16
C ARG A 89 -17.99 1.24 -2.03
N SER A 90 -16.93 1.92 -1.60
CA SER A 90 -15.67 2.03 -2.35
C SER A 90 -14.51 2.12 -1.38
N ILE A 91 -13.40 1.45 -1.71
CA ILE A 91 -12.18 1.43 -0.92
C ILE A 91 -10.98 1.71 -1.82
N SER A 92 -9.95 2.39 -1.29
CA SER A 92 -8.71 2.65 -2.04
C SER A 92 -7.53 2.85 -1.09
N TRP A 93 -6.42 2.17 -1.38
CA TRP A 93 -5.15 2.36 -0.67
C TRP A 93 -4.41 3.58 -1.20
N SER A 94 -3.83 4.35 -0.29
CA SER A 94 -2.87 5.39 -0.67
C SER A 94 -1.52 4.76 -1.02
N PRO A 95 -0.66 5.51 -1.74
CA PRO A 95 0.77 5.20 -1.80
C PRO A 95 1.36 5.08 -0.38
N VAL A 96 2.39 4.26 -0.24
CA VAL A 96 3.11 4.08 1.02
C VAL A 96 3.83 5.36 1.44
N GLY A 97 3.96 5.60 2.75
CA GLY A 97 4.59 6.80 3.31
C GLY A 97 3.63 7.93 3.73
N LEU A 98 2.34 7.86 3.43
CA LEU A 98 1.39 8.92 3.85
C LEU A 98 0.97 8.82 5.31
N ALA A 99 1.12 7.66 5.95
CA ALA A 99 0.80 7.48 7.35
C ALA A 99 2.02 7.78 8.26
N ASN A 100 1.77 8.13 9.53
CA ASN A 100 2.83 8.48 10.50
C ASN A 100 3.82 7.36 10.79
N ASN A 101 3.40 6.11 10.61
CA ASN A 101 4.25 4.93 10.70
C ASN A 101 4.93 4.60 9.37
N ALA A 102 4.92 5.53 8.41
CA ALA A 102 5.31 5.35 7.01
C ALA A 102 4.44 4.38 6.21
N GLY A 103 3.29 4.05 6.81
CA GLY A 103 2.27 3.16 6.31
C GLY A 103 1.56 3.64 5.04
N CYS A 104 0.77 2.76 4.42
CA CYS A 104 -0.36 3.17 3.59
C CYS A 104 -1.54 3.67 4.45
N LEU A 105 -2.33 4.60 3.91
CA LEU A 105 -3.65 4.99 4.41
C LEU A 105 -4.75 4.28 3.61
N LEU A 106 -5.86 3.96 4.25
CA LEU A 106 -7.04 3.40 3.58
C LEU A 106 -8.16 4.44 3.53
N ALA A 107 -8.59 4.80 2.32
CA ALA A 107 -9.78 5.62 2.13
C ALA A 107 -11.01 4.72 1.96
N LEU A 108 -12.09 5.05 2.69
CA LEU A 108 -13.37 4.34 2.65
C LEU A 108 -14.50 5.31 2.33
N CYS A 109 -15.35 4.94 1.36
CA CYS A 109 -16.61 5.61 1.09
C CYS A 109 -17.78 4.75 1.58
N THR A 110 -18.68 5.33 2.36
CA THR A 110 -19.85 4.62 2.92
C THR A 110 -21.12 4.88 2.10
N THR A 111 -22.16 4.06 2.29
CA THR A 111 -23.49 4.27 1.69
C THR A 111 -24.16 5.57 2.14
N ALA A 112 -23.75 6.13 3.28
CA ALA A 112 -24.19 7.44 3.76
C ALA A 112 -23.45 8.62 3.07
N GLY A 113 -22.65 8.36 2.03
CA GLY A 113 -21.93 9.39 1.27
C GLY A 113 -20.71 9.98 1.99
N ARG A 114 -20.32 9.43 3.15
CA ARG A 114 -19.16 9.88 3.93
C ARG A 114 -17.89 9.20 3.45
N VAL A 115 -16.83 9.99 3.25
CA VAL A 115 -15.46 9.50 3.02
C VAL A 115 -14.65 9.65 4.29
N LYS A 116 -13.97 8.56 4.68
CA LYS A 116 -13.14 8.49 5.88
C LYS A 116 -11.76 7.95 5.54
N LEU A 117 -10.74 8.45 6.24
CA LEU A 117 -9.36 7.98 6.12
C LEU A 117 -8.98 7.19 7.36
N TYR A 118 -8.45 6.00 7.15
CA TYR A 118 -8.01 5.09 8.21
C TYR A 118 -6.51 4.84 8.10
N ARG A 119 -5.88 4.67 9.26
CA ARG A 119 -4.48 4.25 9.39
C ARG A 119 -4.36 3.06 10.32
N PHE A 120 -3.24 2.35 10.21
CA PHE A 120 -2.89 1.28 11.13
C PHE A 120 -2.89 1.78 12.59
N PRO A 121 -3.39 0.99 13.56
CA PRO A 121 -3.48 1.41 14.94
C PRO A 121 -2.12 1.74 15.56
N PHE A 122 -2.12 2.72 16.48
CA PHE A 122 -0.91 3.18 17.17
C PHE A 122 -0.47 2.22 18.28
N CYS A 123 -1.44 1.50 18.88
CA CYS A 123 -1.25 0.59 19.99
C CYS A 123 -1.36 -0.87 19.51
N GLU A 124 -0.40 -1.69 19.92
CA GLU A 124 -0.19 -3.09 19.54
C GLU A 124 -1.32 -4.07 19.95
N PHE A 125 -2.32 -3.58 20.70
CA PHE A 125 -3.44 -4.36 21.22
C PHE A 125 -4.79 -4.05 20.53
N SER A 126 -4.81 -3.21 19.49
CA SER A 126 -6.03 -2.92 18.73
C SER A 126 -6.00 -3.56 17.34
N VAL A 127 -7.05 -4.32 17.03
CA VAL A 127 -7.34 -4.82 15.67
C VAL A 127 -8.08 -3.75 14.85
N GLU A 128 -8.68 -2.77 15.53
CA GLU A 128 -9.41 -1.67 14.90
C GLU A 128 -8.46 -0.59 14.39
N TRP A 129 -8.58 -0.26 13.10
CA TRP A 129 -7.86 0.84 12.48
C TRP A 129 -8.44 2.19 12.91
N ILE A 130 -7.56 3.20 12.99
CA ILE A 130 -7.89 4.50 13.57
C ILE A 130 -8.24 5.48 12.45
N GLU A 131 -9.36 6.19 12.62
CA GLU A 131 -9.75 7.29 11.75
C GLU A 131 -8.75 8.47 11.91
N VAL A 132 -8.13 8.89 10.80
CA VAL A 132 -7.07 9.92 10.79
C VAL A 132 -7.63 11.30 11.16
N ILE A 133 -8.91 11.55 10.88
CA ILE A 133 -9.64 12.75 11.28
C ILE A 133 -10.69 12.32 12.32
N PRO A 134 -10.35 12.32 13.62
CA PRO A 134 -11.31 11.92 14.63
C PRO A 134 -12.45 12.93 14.72
N ARG A 135 -13.67 12.43 14.89
CA ARG A 135 -14.84 13.20 15.32
C ARG A 135 -14.51 13.92 16.63
N LYS A 136 -14.56 15.25 16.65
CA LYS A 136 -14.54 16.01 17.91
C LYS A 136 -15.89 15.82 18.61
N ASP A 137 -15.99 14.82 19.47
CA ASP A 137 -17.07 14.74 20.45
C ASP A 137 -16.67 15.55 21.70
N SER A 138 -17.02 16.84 21.75
CA SER A 138 -17.36 17.56 22.99
C SER A 138 -17.66 19.05 22.74
N ALA A 139 -18.85 19.44 23.20
CA ALA A 139 -19.28 20.76 23.67
C ALA A 139 -18.89 22.01 22.86
N ASN A 140 -19.91 22.60 22.21
CA ASN A 140 -20.05 24.03 21.91
C ASN A 140 -18.79 24.77 21.44
N HIS A 141 -18.43 24.57 20.18
CA HIS A 141 -17.94 25.65 19.32
C HIS A 141 -18.02 25.19 17.86
N ASP A 142 -18.79 25.94 17.05
CA ASP A 142 -18.88 25.80 15.60
C ASP A 142 -17.49 25.78 14.97
N SER A 143 -17.07 24.60 14.50
CA SER A 143 -16.01 24.44 13.51
C SER A 143 -16.30 23.17 12.71
N ASP A 144 -16.82 23.37 11.50
CA ASP A 144 -17.10 22.33 10.49
C ASP A 144 -15.81 21.59 10.13
N HIS A 145 -15.68 20.35 10.62
CA HIS A 145 -14.63 19.40 10.20
C HIS A 145 -15.19 18.00 9.89
N ASP A 146 -16.48 17.91 9.55
CA ASP A 146 -16.93 16.88 8.61
C ASP A 146 -16.62 17.37 7.19
N LEU A 147 -16.59 16.49 6.17
CA LEU A 147 -16.34 16.86 4.76
C LEU A 147 -17.65 17.11 3.97
N PRO A 148 -18.50 18.15 4.22
CA PRO A 148 -19.58 18.50 3.31
C PRO A 148 -19.18 19.65 2.36
N VAL A 149 -19.52 19.46 1.08
CA VAL A 149 -19.37 20.46 0.02
C VAL A 149 -20.49 21.50 0.14
N SER A 150 -20.29 22.55 0.93
CA SER A 150 -21.19 23.71 0.90
C SER A 150 -20.51 25.02 1.29
N SER A 151 -19.90 25.70 0.32
CA SER A 151 -19.55 27.12 0.45
C SER A 151 -19.72 27.87 -0.88
N ALA A 152 -20.97 28.06 -1.30
CA ALA A 152 -21.29 29.06 -2.32
C ALA A 152 -22.76 29.51 -2.25
N ARG A 153 -23.01 30.62 -1.53
CA ARG A 153 -23.88 31.74 -1.97
C ARG A 153 -24.05 32.75 -0.82
N LYS A 154 -23.33 33.87 -0.90
CA LYS A 154 -23.67 35.11 -0.18
C LYS A 154 -24.61 35.96 -1.04
N ASN A 155 -25.58 36.58 -0.35
CA ASN A 155 -26.38 37.76 -0.69
C ASN A 155 -27.60 37.60 -1.63
N GLN A 156 -28.81 37.81 -1.09
CA GLN A 156 -29.47 39.12 -1.09
C GLN A 156 -30.72 39.11 -0.18
N LYS A 157 -30.80 40.12 0.71
CA LYS A 157 -31.96 40.42 1.56
C LYS A 157 -33.14 40.88 0.70
N ARG A 158 -34.36 40.40 0.96
CA ARG A 158 -35.59 41.19 0.80
C ARG A 158 -36.67 40.76 1.81
N LYS A 159 -37.20 41.78 2.51
CA LYS A 159 -38.24 41.74 3.54
C LYS A 159 -39.64 41.52 2.95
N ARG A 160 -40.56 41.14 3.86
CA ARG A 160 -42.04 41.33 3.92
C ARG A 160 -42.83 40.03 3.74
N GLN A 161 -43.94 39.78 4.43
CA GLN A 161 -44.64 40.34 5.58
C GLN A 161 -45.73 39.31 5.92
N ASN A 162 -46.11 39.22 7.19
CA ASN A 162 -47.17 38.35 7.71
C ASN A 162 -48.54 38.58 7.04
N ALA A 163 -49.33 37.52 6.89
CA ALA A 163 -50.77 37.56 7.12
C ALA A 163 -51.28 36.14 7.45
N ALA A 164 -51.87 36.01 8.64
CA ALA A 164 -52.65 34.86 9.09
C ALA A 164 -53.98 34.79 8.32
N ILE A 165 -54.67 33.63 8.36
CA ILE A 165 -56.03 33.48 8.91
C ILE A 165 -56.63 32.07 8.67
N LEU A 166 -57.05 31.51 9.80
CA LEU A 166 -58.20 30.63 10.13
C LEU A 166 -58.45 29.30 9.41
N ALA A 167 -58.57 28.30 10.29
CA ALA A 167 -59.09 26.97 10.12
C ALA A 167 -60.61 26.96 9.86
N GLU A 168 -61.10 25.88 9.24
CA GLU A 168 -62.36 25.27 9.65
C GLU A 168 -62.39 23.76 9.35
N LYS A 169 -63.22 23.08 10.13
CA LYS A 169 -63.17 21.69 10.55
C LYS A 169 -64.36 20.92 9.99
N ASP A 170 -64.24 19.59 10.01
CA ASP A 170 -65.33 18.60 10.09
C ASP A 170 -66.18 18.40 8.81
N SER A 171 -66.72 17.23 8.46
CA SER A 171 -66.68 15.86 8.99
C SER A 171 -67.50 14.95 8.03
N ASP A 172 -67.21 13.63 8.06
CA ASP A 172 -68.16 12.51 7.86
C ASP A 172 -68.81 12.30 6.47
N LYS A 173 -69.10 11.09 5.95
CA LYS A 173 -68.79 9.67 6.24
C LYS A 173 -69.40 8.83 5.11
N SER A 174 -68.96 7.57 5.02
CA SER A 174 -69.67 6.36 4.53
C SER A 174 -69.62 6.09 3.00
N ARG A 175 -68.97 4.99 2.57
CA ARG A 175 -69.44 3.59 2.43
C ARG A 175 -69.88 3.35 0.97
N ASP A 176 -69.55 2.28 0.25
CA ASP A 176 -69.24 0.90 0.60
C ASP A 176 -68.64 0.16 -0.64
N THR A 177 -67.73 -0.80 -0.39
CA THR A 177 -67.55 -2.15 -1.00
C THR A 177 -67.59 -2.34 -2.54
N ASN A 178 -66.75 -3.12 -3.24
CA ASN A 178 -66.01 -4.36 -2.96
C ASN A 178 -64.98 -4.59 -4.09
N THR A 179 -63.80 -5.17 -3.81
CA THR A 179 -63.42 -6.53 -4.25
C THR A 179 -61.95 -6.87 -3.96
N LEU A 180 -61.79 -8.05 -3.34
CA LEU A 180 -60.69 -9.02 -3.41
C LEU A 180 -59.34 -8.68 -2.74
N GLN A 181 -59.24 -9.22 -1.53
CA GLN A 181 -58.07 -9.38 -0.66
C GLN A 181 -56.97 -10.23 -1.31
N ILE A 182 -55.74 -9.72 -1.30
CA ILE A 182 -54.53 -10.51 -1.07
C ILE A 182 -53.96 -10.02 0.26
N VAL A 183 -53.82 -10.95 1.19
CA VAL A 183 -53.49 -10.74 2.61
C VAL A 183 -52.03 -10.29 2.78
N PRO A 184 -51.75 -9.11 3.38
CA PRO A 184 -50.42 -8.77 3.89
C PRO A 184 -50.22 -9.40 5.26
N VAL A 185 -49.05 -10.04 5.44
CA VAL A 185 -48.61 -10.63 6.71
C VAL A 185 -48.40 -9.54 7.77
N SER A 186 -48.83 -9.88 8.97
CA SER A 186 -49.04 -9.08 10.18
C SER A 186 -47.94 -8.09 10.59
N TYR A 187 -48.36 -6.85 10.86
CA TYR A 187 -47.67 -5.88 11.71
C TYR A 187 -47.71 -6.31 13.19
N TYR A 188 -46.55 -6.49 13.82
CA TYR A 188 -46.47 -6.49 15.27
C TYR A 188 -46.66 -5.06 15.81
N LYS A 189 -47.64 -4.93 16.71
CA LYS A 189 -47.99 -3.70 17.43
C LYS A 189 -47.54 -3.85 18.89
N GLY A 190 -46.73 -2.90 19.38
CA GLY A 190 -46.33 -2.74 20.79
C GLY A 190 -44.90 -2.19 20.86
N LYS A 191 -44.55 -1.14 21.61
CA LYS A 191 -45.21 -0.38 22.68
C LYS A 191 -44.80 1.10 22.60
N SER A 192 -45.56 1.92 23.32
CA SER A 192 -45.61 3.38 23.37
C SER A 192 -44.39 4.11 23.94
N LYS A 193 -44.11 5.27 23.35
CA LYS A 193 -43.56 6.53 23.92
C LYS A 193 -42.28 6.41 24.76
N GLU A 194 -41.14 6.55 24.09
CA GLU A 194 -40.07 7.41 24.59
C GLU A 194 -40.16 8.76 23.88
N LYS A 195 -40.09 9.85 24.66
CA LYS A 195 -40.06 11.21 24.14
C LYS A 195 -38.75 11.40 23.36
N GLU A 196 -38.84 11.45 22.03
CA GLU A 196 -37.75 11.98 21.21
C GLU A 196 -37.49 13.44 21.58
N THR A 197 -36.25 13.69 21.99
CA THR A 197 -35.69 15.01 22.20
C THR A 197 -35.37 15.64 20.83
N ASN A 198 -36.10 16.72 20.53
CA ASN A 198 -35.78 17.85 19.64
C ASN A 198 -34.95 17.59 18.36
N ASP A 199 -35.63 17.64 17.20
CA ASP A 199 -35.02 18.04 15.91
C ASP A 199 -35.90 19.10 15.19
N ARG A 200 -36.34 20.13 15.93
CA ARG A 200 -37.26 21.18 15.45
C ARG A 200 -36.64 22.28 14.57
N ASN A 201 -35.39 22.14 14.10
CA ASN A 201 -34.67 23.23 13.40
C ASN A 201 -34.30 22.93 11.93
N LEU A 202 -34.76 21.84 11.32
CA LEU A 202 -34.49 21.59 9.90
C LEU A 202 -35.44 22.40 9.00
N PRO A 203 -34.93 23.09 7.96
CA PRO A 203 -35.78 23.84 7.04
C PRO A 203 -36.66 22.88 6.24
N ILE A 204 -37.93 23.25 6.09
CA ILE A 204 -38.81 22.63 5.09
C ILE A 204 -38.32 23.06 3.71
N ILE A 205 -38.03 22.11 2.84
CA ILE A 205 -37.46 22.33 1.51
C ILE A 205 -38.26 21.60 0.44
N THR A 206 -38.16 22.06 -0.80
CA THR A 206 -38.84 21.40 -1.92
C THR A 206 -38.22 20.05 -2.26
N LEU A 207 -38.98 19.16 -2.91
CA LEU A 207 -38.51 17.86 -3.41
C LEU A 207 -37.23 17.98 -4.26
N GLN A 208 -37.19 18.97 -5.14
CA GLN A 208 -36.04 19.22 -6.02
C GLN A 208 -34.83 19.76 -5.26
N GLN A 209 -35.06 20.59 -4.23
CA GLN A 209 -33.99 21.04 -3.32
C GLN A 209 -33.45 19.88 -2.50
N TYR A 210 -34.31 18.97 -2.05
CA TYR A 210 -33.89 17.77 -1.33
C TYR A 210 -33.04 16.86 -2.22
N ALA A 211 -33.53 16.53 -3.42
CA ALA A 211 -32.82 15.70 -4.38
C ALA A 211 -31.46 16.30 -4.75
N SER A 212 -31.40 17.60 -5.06
CA SER A 212 -30.13 18.26 -5.40
C SER A 212 -29.13 18.31 -4.23
N ARG A 213 -29.59 18.56 -3.00
CA ARG A 213 -28.72 18.51 -1.81
C ARG A 213 -28.20 17.10 -1.56
N ASN A 214 -29.05 16.09 -1.72
CA ASN A 214 -28.65 14.69 -1.61
C ASN A 214 -27.58 14.35 -2.65
N GLU A 215 -27.80 14.71 -3.92
CA GLU A 215 -26.82 14.43 -4.98
C GLU A 215 -25.48 15.14 -4.76
N MET A 216 -25.49 16.34 -4.19
CA MET A 216 -24.26 17.09 -3.88
C MET A 216 -23.44 16.46 -2.75
N LEU A 217 -24.09 15.85 -1.76
CA LEU A 217 -23.44 15.34 -0.55
C LEU A 217 -23.14 13.84 -0.59
N MET A 218 -23.75 13.10 -1.53
CA MET A 218 -23.54 11.66 -1.66
C MET A 218 -22.30 11.33 -2.49
N SER A 219 -21.21 11.00 -1.80
CA SER A 219 -20.01 10.39 -2.38
C SER A 219 -20.26 8.93 -2.75
N LEU A 220 -19.67 8.47 -3.85
CA LEU A 220 -19.87 7.13 -4.42
C LEU A 220 -18.57 6.35 -4.62
N SER A 221 -17.52 7.00 -5.09
CA SER A 221 -16.25 6.36 -5.48
C SER A 221 -15.05 7.15 -4.98
N VAL A 222 -13.98 6.45 -4.62
CA VAL A 222 -12.72 7.05 -4.14
C VAL A 222 -11.51 6.43 -4.83
N ALA A 223 -10.52 7.25 -5.18
CA ALA A 223 -9.27 6.79 -5.78
C ALA A 223 -8.09 7.71 -5.42
N TRP A 224 -6.96 7.13 -5.05
CA TRP A 224 -5.72 7.85 -4.78
C TRP A 224 -4.87 8.04 -6.03
N SER A 225 -4.24 9.21 -6.14
CA SER A 225 -3.19 9.45 -7.13
C SER A 225 -1.86 8.82 -6.68
N PRO A 226 -0.94 8.56 -7.62
CA PRO A 226 0.47 8.36 -7.30
C PRO A 226 1.03 9.50 -6.44
N ILE A 227 2.16 9.24 -5.76
CA ILE A 227 2.81 10.26 -4.93
C ILE A 227 3.40 11.36 -5.81
N LEU A 228 3.07 12.60 -5.49
CA LEU A 228 3.60 13.81 -6.11
C LEU A 228 4.73 14.34 -5.22
N GLY A 229 5.92 14.48 -5.78
CA GLY A 229 7.05 15.15 -5.14
C GLY A 229 7.88 15.88 -6.18
N LYS A 230 8.55 16.98 -5.79
CA LYS A 230 9.50 17.65 -6.68
C LYS A 230 10.72 16.75 -6.83
N SER A 231 10.92 16.16 -8.02
CA SER A 231 12.17 15.48 -8.36
C SER A 231 13.29 16.52 -8.37
N GLY A 232 14.31 16.32 -7.53
CA GLY A 232 15.44 17.24 -7.45
C GLY A 232 16.16 17.38 -8.79
N ASN A 233 16.03 18.55 -9.39
CA ASN A 233 17.09 19.35 -10.02
C ASN A 233 16.43 20.58 -10.65
N VAL A 234 16.46 21.71 -9.92
CA VAL A 234 16.65 23.09 -10.40
C VAL A 234 16.40 24.02 -9.20
N VAL A 235 17.41 24.82 -8.90
CA VAL A 235 17.51 25.95 -7.97
C VAL A 235 16.15 26.48 -7.46
N ALA A 236 15.89 26.34 -6.16
CA ALA A 236 14.81 27.07 -5.48
C ALA A 236 15.27 27.59 -4.12
N THR A 237 14.98 28.87 -3.89
CA THR A 237 15.33 29.69 -2.73
C THR A 237 14.75 29.19 -1.39
N PRO A 238 15.32 29.60 -0.23
CA PRO A 238 15.19 28.91 1.07
C PRO A 238 13.85 29.03 1.82
N HIS A 239 12.77 29.52 1.19
CA HIS A 239 11.62 30.06 1.94
C HIS A 239 10.27 29.33 1.85
N ASN A 240 10.16 28.15 1.22
CA ASN A 240 8.88 27.42 1.20
C ASN A 240 8.96 26.02 1.83
N ASN A 241 8.08 25.78 2.81
CA ASN A 241 7.89 24.56 3.61
C ASN A 241 7.40 23.32 2.83
N SER A 242 7.60 23.22 1.50
CA SER A 242 6.92 22.21 0.66
C SER A 242 7.85 21.16 0.04
N PHE A 243 8.74 20.58 0.85
CA PHE A 243 9.65 19.51 0.41
C PHE A 243 9.10 18.08 0.61
N TYR A 244 7.93 17.92 1.23
CA TYR A 244 7.32 16.60 1.48
C TYR A 244 6.37 16.21 0.36
N GLY A 245 6.48 14.95 -0.09
CA GLY A 245 5.57 14.39 -1.07
C GLY A 245 4.12 14.42 -0.58
N CYS A 246 3.17 14.55 -1.51
CA CYS A 246 1.74 14.47 -1.21
C CYS A 246 1.03 13.56 -2.21
N SER A 247 -0.15 13.08 -1.87
CA SER A 247 -1.03 12.40 -2.81
C SER A 247 -2.39 13.07 -2.81
N ILE A 248 -3.10 12.97 -3.93
CA ILE A 248 -4.42 13.53 -4.14
C ILE A 248 -5.45 12.40 -4.07
N LEU A 249 -6.41 12.53 -3.16
CA LEU A 249 -7.59 11.69 -3.11
C LEU A 249 -8.70 12.31 -3.96
N ALA A 250 -9.12 11.61 -5.00
CA ALA A 250 -10.31 11.93 -5.78
C ALA A 250 -11.54 11.27 -5.15
N VAL A 251 -12.60 12.06 -4.95
CA VAL A 251 -13.89 11.60 -4.43
C VAL A 251 -14.99 11.98 -5.42
N GLY A 252 -15.58 10.97 -6.05
CA GLY A 252 -16.69 11.13 -7.00
C GLY A 252 -18.04 11.08 -6.32
N GLY A 253 -18.93 11.99 -6.69
CA GLY A 253 -20.27 12.09 -6.12
C GLY A 253 -21.40 11.72 -7.10
N LYS A 254 -22.60 11.60 -6.54
CA LYS A 254 -23.85 11.39 -7.29
C LYS A 254 -24.18 12.56 -8.21
N CYS A 255 -23.83 13.79 -7.84
CA CYS A 255 -23.98 14.97 -8.70
C CYS A 255 -23.02 15.03 -9.90
N GLY A 256 -22.24 13.98 -10.19
CA GLY A 256 -21.28 13.96 -11.30
C GLY A 256 -20.07 14.87 -11.11
N ARG A 257 -19.86 15.37 -9.89
CA ARG A 257 -18.67 16.14 -9.50
C ARG A 257 -17.64 15.22 -8.85
N VAL A 258 -16.38 15.59 -9.04
CA VAL A 258 -15.23 15.00 -8.36
C VAL A 258 -14.59 16.09 -7.50
N SER A 259 -14.38 15.80 -6.22
CA SER A 259 -13.61 16.65 -5.32
C SER A 259 -12.20 16.07 -5.12
N PHE A 260 -11.20 16.94 -5.03
CA PHE A 260 -9.80 16.56 -4.91
C PHE A 260 -9.22 17.03 -3.59
N TRP A 261 -8.70 16.09 -2.80
CA TRP A 261 -8.17 16.36 -1.47
C TRP A 261 -6.68 16.02 -1.42
N ARG A 262 -5.84 17.00 -1.14
CA ARG A 262 -4.41 16.81 -0.95
C ARG A 262 -4.13 16.32 0.45
N VAL A 263 -3.38 15.23 0.54
CA VAL A 263 -2.88 14.65 1.78
C VAL A 263 -1.37 14.63 1.75
N HIS A 264 -0.75 15.35 2.67
CA HIS A 264 0.70 15.43 2.79
C HIS A 264 1.27 14.23 3.55
N ALA A 265 2.43 13.76 3.10
CA ALA A 265 3.27 12.89 3.92
C ALA A 265 3.66 13.62 5.22
N PRO A 266 3.84 12.90 6.34
CA PRO A 266 4.28 13.49 7.59
C PRO A 266 5.66 14.15 7.43
N GLU A 267 5.88 15.31 8.07
CA GLU A 267 7.18 15.98 8.05
C GLU A 267 8.28 15.11 8.70
N CYS A 268 7.90 14.32 9.70
CA CYS A 268 8.77 13.32 10.30
C CYS A 268 7.97 12.08 10.70
N TYR A 269 8.55 10.91 10.42
CA TYR A 269 8.02 9.64 10.90
C TYR A 269 8.40 9.45 12.36
N SER A 270 7.42 9.16 13.20
CA SER A 270 7.63 8.97 14.63
C SER A 270 6.82 7.78 15.16
N ILE A 271 7.45 7.04 16.06
CA ILE A 271 6.79 5.96 16.79
C ILE A 271 5.98 6.53 17.97
N ASP A 272 6.48 7.57 18.62
CA ASP A 272 5.97 8.02 19.92
C ASP A 272 4.91 9.12 19.82
N ASN A 273 4.79 9.81 18.68
CA ASN A 273 4.01 11.04 18.62
C ASN A 273 2.72 10.92 17.76
N PRO A 274 1.53 10.74 18.36
CA PRO A 274 0.27 10.64 17.62
C PRO A 274 -0.25 11.99 17.12
N ARG A 275 0.36 13.12 17.52
CA ARG A 275 -0.15 14.48 17.23
C ARG A 275 0.11 14.98 15.82
N ASN A 276 1.03 14.37 15.07
CA ASN A 276 1.31 14.78 13.70
C ASN A 276 0.27 14.17 12.76
N SER A 277 -0.98 14.64 12.78
CA SER A 277 -1.98 14.19 11.80
C SER A 277 -1.59 14.64 10.39
N SER A 278 -1.66 13.75 9.39
CA SER A 278 -1.47 14.13 7.98
C SER A 278 -2.38 15.31 7.64
N LYS A 279 -1.80 16.40 7.13
CA LYS A 279 -2.56 17.60 6.75
C LYS A 279 -3.39 17.27 5.52
N VAL A 280 -4.71 17.34 5.65
CA VAL A 280 -5.68 17.15 4.55
C VAL A 280 -6.24 18.51 4.16
N SER A 281 -6.28 18.81 2.86
CA SER A 281 -6.82 20.07 2.34
C SER A 281 -7.58 19.86 1.03
N LEU A 282 -8.69 20.57 0.83
CA LEU A 282 -9.41 20.56 -0.44
C LEU A 282 -8.63 21.40 -1.45
N VAL A 283 -8.33 20.81 -2.61
CA VAL A 283 -7.51 21.44 -3.66
C VAL A 283 -8.29 21.73 -4.92
N GLY A 284 -9.38 21.01 -5.20
CA GLY A 284 -10.16 21.28 -6.41
C GLY A 284 -11.52 20.60 -6.46
N LEU A 285 -12.34 21.09 -7.39
CA LEU A 285 -13.68 20.56 -7.68
C LEU A 285 -13.90 20.59 -9.19
N LEU A 286 -14.20 19.42 -9.75
CA LEU A 286 -14.43 19.23 -11.19
C LEU A 286 -15.84 18.69 -11.43
N LYS A 287 -16.63 19.35 -12.28
CA LYS A 287 -17.88 18.79 -12.82
C LYS A 287 -17.53 17.90 -14.02
N ALA A 288 -17.31 16.61 -13.76
CA ALA A 288 -16.86 15.68 -14.79
C ALA A 288 -18.00 15.20 -15.68
N HIS A 289 -19.14 14.87 -15.07
CA HIS A 289 -20.30 14.28 -15.73
C HIS A 289 -21.60 14.91 -15.25
N ASP A 290 -22.68 14.77 -16.02
CA ASP A 290 -24.01 15.24 -15.63
C ASP A 290 -24.77 14.21 -14.79
N THR A 291 -24.33 12.95 -14.82
CA THR A 291 -24.86 11.84 -14.03
C THR A 291 -23.83 11.29 -13.04
N TRP A 292 -24.11 10.18 -12.37
CA TRP A 292 -23.36 9.72 -11.20
C TRP A 292 -21.96 9.26 -11.56
N ILE A 293 -20.95 9.65 -10.77
CA ILE A 293 -19.61 9.06 -10.89
C ILE A 293 -19.64 7.65 -10.32
N THR A 294 -19.42 6.63 -11.16
CA THR A 294 -19.43 5.23 -10.76
C THR A 294 -18.04 4.68 -10.49
N SER A 295 -17.02 5.20 -11.18
CA SER A 295 -15.64 4.72 -11.08
C SER A 295 -14.64 5.83 -11.38
N ILE A 296 -13.49 5.77 -10.70
CA ILE A 296 -12.37 6.71 -10.86
C ILE A 296 -11.08 5.90 -10.85
N ASN A 297 -10.15 6.23 -11.73
CA ASN A 297 -8.81 5.66 -11.73
C ASN A 297 -7.77 6.72 -12.10
N TRP A 298 -6.58 6.66 -11.48
CA TRP A 298 -5.47 7.57 -11.73
C TRP A 298 -4.33 6.86 -12.44
N ALA A 299 -3.64 7.56 -13.32
CA ALA A 299 -2.32 7.15 -13.81
C ALA A 299 -1.36 8.33 -13.81
N SER A 300 -0.07 8.04 -13.70
CA SER A 300 1.00 8.98 -14.00
C SER A 300 1.66 8.57 -15.31
N TYR A 301 2.11 9.56 -16.07
CA TYR A 301 2.76 9.35 -17.35
C TYR A 301 3.91 10.36 -17.51
N GLY A 302 4.88 10.05 -18.36
CA GLY A 302 6.07 10.87 -18.55
C GLY A 302 7.35 10.33 -17.90
N SER A 303 8.45 11.07 -18.03
CA SER A 303 9.78 10.65 -17.56
C SER A 303 10.02 11.04 -16.10
N SER A 304 10.82 10.25 -15.39
CA SER A 304 11.21 10.50 -13.99
C SER A 304 11.95 11.84 -13.75
N GLY A 305 12.36 12.54 -14.81
CA GLY A 305 13.00 13.87 -14.73
C GLY A 305 12.12 15.06 -15.18
N SER A 306 10.87 14.81 -15.57
CA SER A 306 9.91 15.87 -15.96
C SER A 306 8.87 16.12 -14.87
N THR A 307 8.19 17.26 -14.94
CA THR A 307 7.10 17.62 -14.03
C THR A 307 6.06 16.48 -14.00
N PRO A 308 5.56 16.07 -12.81
CA PRO A 308 4.70 14.91 -12.70
C PRO A 308 3.37 15.18 -13.41
N GLN A 309 3.13 14.52 -14.54
CA GLN A 309 1.88 14.61 -15.26
C GLN A 309 0.93 13.52 -14.76
N LEU A 310 -0.29 13.92 -14.40
CA LEU A 310 -1.33 13.02 -13.90
C LEU A 310 -2.51 12.96 -14.87
N LEU A 311 -3.07 11.77 -15.00
CA LEU A 311 -4.30 11.50 -15.73
C LEU A 311 -5.34 10.92 -14.79
N LEU A 312 -6.56 11.40 -14.97
CA LEU A 312 -7.73 10.93 -14.24
C LEU A 312 -8.73 10.38 -15.26
N ALA A 313 -9.09 9.12 -15.13
CA ALA A 313 -10.21 8.53 -15.86
C ALA A 313 -11.46 8.52 -14.97
N THR A 314 -12.58 9.04 -15.47
CA THR A 314 -13.86 9.04 -14.75
C THR A 314 -14.94 8.35 -15.56
N GLY A 315 -15.59 7.36 -14.93
CA GLY A 315 -16.70 6.59 -15.47
C GLY A 315 -18.03 7.03 -14.85
N SER A 316 -19.09 6.95 -15.64
CA SER A 316 -20.39 7.51 -15.30
C SER A 316 -21.53 6.49 -15.44
N SER A 317 -22.65 6.75 -14.76
CA SER A 317 -23.86 5.92 -14.84
C SER A 317 -24.53 5.95 -16.21
N ASP A 318 -24.29 6.97 -17.03
CA ASP A 318 -24.79 7.09 -18.41
C ASP A 318 -23.88 6.41 -19.46
N GLY A 319 -22.92 5.60 -19.01
CA GLY A 319 -21.99 4.91 -19.89
C GLY A 319 -20.83 5.78 -20.40
N ARG A 320 -20.75 7.07 -20.01
CA ARG A 320 -19.66 7.94 -20.47
C ARG A 320 -18.35 7.68 -19.73
N VAL A 321 -17.26 7.77 -20.48
CA VAL A 321 -15.90 7.73 -19.93
C VAL A 321 -15.11 8.92 -20.45
N LYS A 322 -14.56 9.71 -19.53
CA LYS A 322 -13.75 10.89 -19.82
C LYS A 322 -12.38 10.77 -19.20
N ILE A 323 -11.38 11.27 -19.90
CA ILE A 323 -9.99 11.35 -19.45
C ILE A 323 -9.61 12.81 -19.27
N TRP A 324 -9.14 13.13 -18.08
CA TRP A 324 -8.73 14.46 -17.68
C TRP A 324 -7.23 14.50 -17.45
N HIS A 325 -6.64 15.65 -17.71
CA HIS A 325 -5.23 15.92 -17.58
C HIS A 325 -5.00 17.06 -16.61
N THR A 326 -4.02 16.88 -15.74
CA THR A 326 -3.62 17.87 -14.76
C THR A 326 -2.11 17.83 -14.54
N ASN A 327 -1.53 19.01 -14.33
CA ASN A 327 -0.13 19.16 -13.96
C ASN A 327 0.01 18.95 -12.44
N GLY A 328 0.81 17.97 -12.03
CA GLY A 328 1.02 17.65 -10.62
C GLY A 328 1.66 18.80 -9.83
N GLU A 329 2.40 19.70 -10.48
CA GLU A 329 2.98 20.88 -9.81
C GLU A 329 1.91 21.90 -9.38
N GLU A 330 0.91 22.16 -10.23
CA GLU A 330 -0.22 23.04 -9.85
C GLU A 330 -0.96 22.47 -8.63
N LEU A 331 -1.14 21.15 -8.62
CA LEU A 331 -1.75 20.43 -7.51
C LEU A 331 -0.86 20.33 -6.28
N LEU A 332 0.44 20.65 -6.36
CA LEU A 332 1.37 20.70 -5.23
C LEU A 332 1.41 22.10 -4.60
N GLU A 333 1.45 23.14 -5.43
CA GLU A 333 1.74 24.52 -5.00
C GLU A 333 0.49 25.32 -4.60
N SER A 334 -0.71 24.87 -4.99
CA SER A 334 -1.90 25.67 -4.73
C SER A 334 -2.27 25.76 -3.25
N SER A 335 -2.52 26.99 -2.79
CA SER A 335 -3.09 27.27 -1.46
C SER A 335 -4.61 27.44 -1.49
N GLU A 336 -5.17 27.71 -2.67
CA GLU A 336 -6.60 27.91 -2.90
C GLU A 336 -7.22 26.72 -3.68
N VAL A 337 -8.54 26.58 -3.59
CA VAL A 337 -9.30 25.56 -4.32
C VAL A 337 -9.29 25.93 -5.81
N ILE A 338 -8.57 25.14 -6.62
CA ILE A 338 -8.49 25.37 -8.06
C ILE A 338 -9.69 24.70 -8.75
N HIS A 339 -10.49 25.52 -9.43
CA HIS A 339 -11.65 25.05 -10.18
C HIS A 339 -11.29 24.59 -11.61
N ASP A 340 -10.19 25.06 -12.19
CA ASP A 340 -9.86 24.90 -13.62
C ASP A 340 -8.55 24.09 -13.91
N SER A 341 -7.94 23.41 -12.92
CA SER A 341 -6.67 22.66 -13.12
C SER A 341 -6.81 21.34 -13.89
N PHE A 342 -8.03 20.94 -14.23
CA PHE A 342 -8.29 19.71 -14.96
C PHE A 342 -8.81 20.03 -16.36
N SER A 343 -7.98 19.73 -17.35
CA SER A 343 -8.33 19.85 -18.76
C SER A 343 -8.89 18.53 -19.28
N LEU A 344 -10.03 18.57 -19.98
CA LEU A 344 -10.56 17.38 -20.66
C LEU A 344 -9.66 17.03 -21.84
N LEU A 345 -9.03 15.86 -21.82
CA LEU A 345 -8.27 15.37 -22.96
C LEU A 345 -9.16 14.74 -24.01
N LYS A 346 -10.04 13.84 -23.56
CA LYS A 346 -10.86 13.04 -24.46
C LYS A 346 -12.07 12.48 -23.74
N GLU A 347 -13.22 12.56 -24.38
CA GLU A 347 -14.36 11.69 -24.11
C GLU A 347 -14.18 10.42 -24.95
N VAL A 348 -13.83 9.32 -24.29
CA VAL A 348 -13.49 8.04 -24.93
C VAL A 348 -14.76 7.29 -25.31
N MET A 349 -15.82 7.43 -24.51
CA MET A 349 -17.14 6.84 -24.74
C MET A 349 -18.22 7.88 -24.50
N THR A 350 -19.12 8.07 -25.48
CA THR A 350 -20.04 9.22 -25.54
C THR A 350 -21.46 8.95 -25.06
N LEU A 351 -21.99 7.74 -25.26
CA LEU A 351 -23.23 7.29 -24.62
C LEU A 351 -23.31 5.77 -24.77
N ASP A 352 -23.53 5.07 -23.67
CA ASP A 352 -23.84 3.64 -23.71
C ASP A 352 -25.07 3.39 -22.84
N SER A 353 -25.91 2.46 -23.28
CA SER A 353 -27.04 1.94 -22.49
C SER A 353 -26.58 1.29 -21.18
N ALA A 354 -25.36 0.75 -21.14
CA ALA A 354 -24.81 0.09 -19.97
C ALA A 354 -24.04 1.07 -19.08
N THR A 355 -24.31 1.03 -17.77
CA THR A 355 -23.57 1.79 -16.77
C THR A 355 -22.10 1.34 -16.72
N ILE A 356 -21.17 2.26 -16.49
CA ILE A 356 -19.77 1.87 -16.26
C ILE A 356 -19.65 1.29 -14.85
N SER A 357 -19.15 0.07 -14.73
CA SER A 357 -18.99 -0.61 -13.44
C SER A 357 -17.58 -0.44 -12.86
N ILE A 358 -16.54 -0.48 -13.68
CA ILE A 358 -15.14 -0.39 -13.24
C ILE A 358 -14.21 0.16 -14.33
N LEU A 359 -13.14 0.84 -13.91
CA LEU A 359 -12.07 1.34 -14.78
C LEU A 359 -10.71 0.84 -14.28
N SER A 360 -9.86 0.43 -15.22
CA SER A 360 -8.46 0.09 -14.96
C SER A 360 -7.57 0.82 -15.95
N LEU A 361 -6.75 1.75 -15.44
CA LEU A 361 -5.80 2.52 -16.24
C LEU A 361 -4.39 2.18 -15.76
N THR A 362 -3.48 1.87 -16.69
CA THR A 362 -2.09 1.60 -16.35
C THR A 362 -1.12 2.26 -17.34
N ALA A 363 0.06 2.60 -16.83
CA ALA A 363 1.19 3.13 -17.59
C ALA A 363 2.36 2.14 -17.48
N PRO A 364 2.78 1.49 -18.58
CA PRO A 364 3.92 0.59 -18.59
C PRO A 364 5.21 1.33 -18.27
N SER A 365 6.09 0.72 -17.49
CA SER A 365 7.38 1.32 -17.10
C SER A 365 8.28 1.60 -18.31
N GLN A 366 8.28 0.70 -19.29
CA GLN A 366 9.12 0.78 -20.50
C GLN A 366 8.61 1.81 -21.52
N SER A 367 7.29 2.08 -21.53
CA SER A 367 6.65 3.02 -22.44
C SER A 367 5.70 3.94 -21.67
N PRO A 368 6.23 4.87 -20.83
CA PRO A 368 5.43 5.67 -19.91
C PRO A 368 4.50 6.66 -20.61
N TRP A 369 4.53 6.74 -21.94
CA TRP A 369 3.65 7.55 -22.77
C TRP A 369 2.51 6.77 -23.43
N LYS A 370 2.58 5.43 -23.45
CA LYS A 370 1.55 4.55 -24.00
C LYS A 370 0.75 3.96 -22.86
N LEU A 371 -0.50 4.38 -22.69
CA LEU A 371 -1.36 3.98 -21.58
C LEU A 371 -2.39 2.96 -22.05
N PHE A 372 -2.77 2.06 -21.15
CA PHE A 372 -3.80 1.06 -21.39
C PHE A 372 -5.00 1.33 -20.49
N LEU A 373 -6.15 1.57 -21.10
CA LEU A 373 -7.41 1.79 -20.40
C LEU A 373 -8.37 0.63 -20.69
N ALA A 374 -8.82 -0.05 -19.64
CA ALA A 374 -9.86 -1.06 -19.70
C ALA A 374 -11.12 -0.55 -18.98
N ILE A 375 -12.28 -0.72 -19.62
CA ILE A 375 -13.57 -0.18 -19.19
C ILE A 375 -14.56 -1.33 -19.05
N GLY A 376 -14.91 -1.70 -17.82
CA GLY A 376 -15.92 -2.71 -17.52
C GLY A 376 -17.32 -2.11 -17.46
N LYS A 377 -18.31 -2.83 -18.01
CA LYS A 377 -19.70 -2.38 -18.10
C LYS A 377 -20.65 -3.25 -17.27
N GLY A 378 -21.80 -2.65 -16.92
CA GLY A 378 -22.94 -3.32 -16.29
C GLY A 378 -23.55 -4.45 -17.11
N SER A 379 -23.32 -4.45 -18.43
CA SER A 379 -23.80 -5.49 -19.35
C SER A 379 -22.98 -6.78 -19.34
N GLY A 380 -21.83 -6.82 -18.65
CA GLY A 380 -20.90 -7.97 -18.68
C GLY A 380 -19.85 -7.91 -19.79
N SER A 381 -19.93 -6.91 -20.66
CA SER A 381 -18.88 -6.60 -21.62
C SER A 381 -17.83 -5.65 -21.04
N PHE A 382 -16.64 -5.63 -21.64
CA PHE A 382 -15.64 -4.60 -21.41
C PHE A 382 -15.00 -4.11 -22.70
N GLU A 383 -14.46 -2.89 -22.67
CA GLU A 383 -13.72 -2.30 -23.79
C GLU A 383 -12.28 -1.99 -23.40
N VAL A 384 -11.37 -2.09 -24.36
CA VAL A 384 -9.96 -1.73 -24.15
C VAL A 384 -9.51 -0.68 -25.16
N TRP A 385 -8.73 0.27 -24.66
CA TRP A 385 -8.21 1.41 -25.38
C TRP A 385 -6.71 1.55 -25.12
N ILE A 386 -5.97 1.83 -26.19
CA ILE A 386 -4.56 2.21 -26.16
C ILE A 386 -4.50 3.72 -26.39
N ILE A 387 -3.78 4.41 -25.52
CA ILE A 387 -3.66 5.86 -25.55
C ILE A 387 -2.19 6.19 -25.68
N ASP A 388 -1.80 6.75 -26.81
CA ASP A 388 -0.47 7.29 -27.00
C ASP A 388 -0.50 8.79 -26.69
N MET A 389 0.16 9.17 -25.61
CA MET A 389 0.22 10.55 -25.14
C MET A 389 1.18 11.44 -25.95
N LEU A 390 2.15 10.86 -26.66
CA LEU A 390 3.04 11.61 -27.55
C LEU A 390 2.29 12.06 -28.80
N THR A 391 1.55 11.13 -29.42
CA THR A 391 0.77 11.41 -30.63
C THR A 391 -0.65 11.90 -30.35
N ARG A 392 -1.07 11.89 -29.08
CA ARG A 392 -2.46 12.15 -28.63
C ARG A 392 -3.48 11.26 -29.34
N LYS A 393 -3.07 10.05 -29.71
CA LYS A 393 -3.91 9.09 -30.43
C LYS A 393 -4.62 8.17 -29.44
N PHE A 394 -5.93 8.02 -29.63
CA PHE A 394 -6.78 7.15 -28.81
C PHE A 394 -7.30 6.04 -29.72
N GLU A 395 -6.78 4.83 -29.53
CA GLU A 395 -7.12 3.66 -30.35
C GLU A 395 -7.98 2.70 -29.54
N LYS A 396 -9.14 2.32 -30.08
CA LYS A 396 -9.95 1.24 -29.53
C LYS A 396 -9.35 -0.09 -30.00
N VAL A 397 -8.92 -0.90 -29.04
CA VAL A 397 -8.42 -2.27 -29.27
C VAL A 397 -9.58 -3.19 -29.59
N GLY A 398 -10.67 -3.11 -28.81
CA GLY A 398 -11.84 -3.95 -29.02
C GLY A 398 -12.90 -3.82 -27.94
N CYS A 399 -14.02 -4.51 -28.16
CA CYS A 399 -15.10 -4.72 -27.20
C CYS A 399 -15.29 -6.23 -27.03
N TYR A 400 -15.31 -6.70 -25.79
CA TYR A 400 -15.28 -8.11 -25.45
C TYR A 400 -16.48 -8.44 -24.56
N ASN A 401 -17.37 -9.30 -25.06
CA ASN A 401 -18.50 -9.86 -24.30
C ASN A 401 -18.00 -11.00 -23.43
N ALA A 402 -17.26 -10.65 -22.39
CA ALA A 402 -16.53 -11.60 -21.58
C ALA A 402 -17.43 -12.40 -20.62
N HIS A 403 -18.50 -11.77 -20.14
CA HIS A 403 -19.31 -12.24 -19.01
C HIS A 403 -20.81 -12.08 -19.28
N GLU A 404 -21.62 -12.89 -18.60
CA GLU A 404 -23.10 -12.85 -18.72
C GLU A 404 -23.74 -11.82 -17.79
N ARG A 405 -23.02 -11.44 -16.73
CA ARG A 405 -23.42 -10.45 -15.73
C ARG A 405 -22.37 -9.34 -15.62
N ILE A 406 -22.74 -8.27 -14.91
CA ILE A 406 -21.89 -7.11 -14.64
C ILE A 406 -20.43 -7.48 -14.36
N VAL A 407 -19.51 -6.79 -15.04
CA VAL A 407 -18.08 -6.90 -14.76
C VAL A 407 -17.80 -6.23 -13.42
N THR A 408 -17.37 -7.00 -12.43
CA THR A 408 -17.16 -6.53 -11.05
C THR A 408 -15.71 -6.24 -10.71
N GLY A 409 -14.77 -6.77 -11.49
CA GLY A 409 -13.32 -6.58 -11.31
C GLY A 409 -12.61 -6.58 -12.65
N LEU A 410 -11.61 -5.70 -12.79
CA LEU A 410 -10.82 -5.50 -14.00
C LEU A 410 -9.45 -4.95 -13.61
N VAL A 411 -8.37 -5.68 -13.88
CA VAL A 411 -7.02 -5.30 -13.43
C VAL A 411 -5.95 -5.68 -14.43
N TRP A 412 -5.09 -4.71 -14.77
CA TRP A 412 -3.88 -4.94 -15.54
C TRP A 412 -2.76 -5.51 -14.66
N ALA A 413 -1.99 -6.44 -15.20
CA ALA A 413 -0.79 -7.01 -14.62
C ALA A 413 0.36 -6.96 -15.62
N PHE A 414 1.59 -7.18 -15.13
CA PHE A 414 2.80 -7.24 -15.95
C PHE A 414 2.94 -6.04 -16.91
N ASP A 415 2.87 -4.81 -16.39
CA ASP A 415 2.96 -3.57 -17.19
C ASP A 415 1.96 -3.48 -18.36
N GLY A 416 0.77 -4.06 -18.21
CA GLY A 416 -0.29 -4.00 -19.21
C GLY A 416 -0.27 -5.11 -20.27
N HIS A 417 0.61 -6.12 -20.11
CA HIS A 417 0.65 -7.28 -21.01
C HIS A 417 -0.52 -8.24 -20.75
N CYS A 418 -0.98 -8.34 -19.50
CA CYS A 418 -2.12 -9.16 -19.12
C CYS A 418 -3.24 -8.35 -18.47
N LEU A 419 -4.47 -8.68 -18.81
CA LEU A 419 -5.69 -8.16 -18.19
C LEU A 419 -6.44 -9.32 -17.55
N TYR A 420 -6.92 -9.12 -16.32
CA TYR A 420 -7.82 -10.07 -15.66
C TYR A 420 -9.18 -9.43 -15.45
N SER A 421 -10.24 -10.20 -15.72
CA SER A 421 -11.63 -9.77 -15.53
C SER A 421 -12.39 -10.76 -14.66
N CYS A 422 -13.30 -10.26 -13.81
CA CYS A 422 -14.24 -11.10 -13.07
C CYS A 422 -15.65 -10.51 -13.09
N SER A 423 -16.63 -11.38 -12.87
CA SER A 423 -18.04 -10.99 -12.89
C SER A 423 -18.85 -11.65 -11.76
N GLN A 424 -20.02 -11.06 -11.52
CA GLN A 424 -21.03 -11.61 -10.63
C GLN A 424 -21.60 -12.96 -11.13
N ASP A 425 -21.30 -13.37 -12.36
CA ASP A 425 -21.59 -14.72 -12.88
C ASP A 425 -20.64 -15.81 -12.35
N ASN A 426 -19.77 -15.48 -11.39
CA ASN A 426 -18.75 -16.34 -10.79
C ASN A 426 -17.60 -16.75 -11.73
N SER A 427 -17.50 -16.14 -12.92
CA SER A 427 -16.40 -16.39 -13.83
C SER A 427 -15.25 -15.40 -13.63
N MET A 428 -14.05 -15.89 -13.84
CA MET A 428 -12.81 -15.12 -13.91
C MET A 428 -12.08 -15.53 -15.18
N LYS A 429 -11.64 -14.54 -15.95
CA LYS A 429 -10.94 -14.73 -17.23
C LYS A 429 -9.61 -13.98 -17.24
N SER A 430 -8.67 -14.49 -18.03
CA SER A 430 -7.37 -13.85 -18.28
C SER A 430 -7.23 -13.56 -19.76
N TRP A 431 -6.60 -12.43 -20.07
CA TRP A 431 -6.43 -11.93 -21.42
C TRP A 431 -4.99 -11.45 -21.60
N ILE A 432 -4.40 -11.73 -22.76
CA ILE A 432 -3.10 -11.15 -23.15
C ILE A 432 -3.34 -10.11 -24.22
N LEU A 433 -2.67 -8.97 -24.10
CA LEU A 433 -2.63 -7.94 -25.12
C LEU A 433 -1.54 -8.26 -26.13
N VAL A 434 -1.95 -8.69 -27.32
CA VAL A 434 -1.06 -9.02 -28.43
C VAL A 434 -1.24 -7.95 -29.49
N GLU A 435 -0.20 -7.15 -29.67
CA GLU A 435 -0.21 -5.97 -30.55
C GLU A 435 -1.36 -5.00 -30.18
N ASN A 436 -2.48 -5.08 -30.91
CA ASN A 436 -3.68 -4.27 -30.74
C ASN A 436 -4.95 -5.15 -30.61
N SER A 437 -4.83 -6.37 -30.12
CA SER A 437 -5.98 -7.26 -29.84
C SER A 437 -5.82 -7.99 -28.50
N LEU A 438 -6.93 -8.31 -27.83
CA LEU A 438 -6.90 -9.18 -26.65
C LEU A 438 -7.27 -10.61 -27.03
N CYS A 439 -6.50 -11.56 -26.52
CA CYS A 439 -6.77 -12.99 -26.64
C CYS A 439 -7.03 -13.58 -25.26
N GLU A 440 -8.12 -14.35 -25.12
CA GLU A 440 -8.41 -15.09 -23.89
C GLU A 440 -7.36 -16.20 -23.73
N VAL A 441 -6.78 -16.32 -22.53
CA VAL A 441 -5.79 -17.33 -22.19
C VAL A 441 -6.15 -18.05 -20.89
N PRO A 442 -5.75 -19.32 -20.74
CA PRO A 442 -5.98 -20.03 -19.49
C PRO A 442 -5.18 -19.39 -18.34
N ILE A 443 -5.79 -19.34 -17.17
CA ILE A 443 -5.10 -19.01 -15.91
C ILE A 443 -4.25 -20.23 -15.51
N PRO A 444 -3.01 -20.05 -15.04
CA PRO A 444 -2.12 -21.15 -14.63
C PRO A 444 -2.82 -22.17 -13.72
N ALA A 445 -2.69 -23.44 -14.09
CA ALA A 445 -3.43 -24.53 -13.46
C ALA A 445 -2.65 -25.27 -12.37
N LYS A 446 -1.32 -25.09 -12.28
CA LYS A 446 -0.46 -25.71 -11.27
C LYS A 446 0.16 -24.67 -10.34
N SER A 447 0.04 -24.91 -9.04
CA SER A 447 0.63 -24.07 -8.00
C SER A 447 2.00 -24.64 -7.59
N PRO A 448 3.03 -23.80 -7.44
CA PRO A 448 4.23 -24.19 -6.69
C PRO A 448 3.89 -24.45 -5.21
N GLY A 449 4.65 -25.34 -4.56
CA GLY A 449 4.74 -25.48 -3.10
C GLY A 449 3.61 -26.19 -2.35
N LEU A 450 2.53 -26.66 -2.98
CA LEU A 450 1.55 -27.50 -2.29
C LEU A 450 0.81 -28.40 -3.28
N MET A 451 0.75 -29.71 -3.00
CA MET A 451 -0.38 -30.52 -3.44
C MET A 451 -1.62 -29.86 -2.86
N SER A 452 -2.48 -29.31 -3.72
CA SER A 452 -3.72 -28.62 -3.36
C SER A 452 -4.30 -29.22 -2.09
N SER A 453 -4.44 -28.44 -1.01
CA SER A 453 -5.16 -28.94 0.17
C SER A 453 -6.51 -29.43 -0.32
N SER A 454 -6.72 -30.74 -0.26
CA SER A 454 -7.89 -31.41 -0.77
C SER A 454 -9.14 -30.87 -0.08
N ASP A 455 -10.16 -30.64 -0.91
CA ASP A 455 -11.58 -30.81 -0.61
C ASP A 455 -12.23 -29.93 0.46
N VAL A 456 -12.53 -28.69 0.06
CA VAL A 456 -13.94 -28.32 -0.03
C VAL A 456 -14.16 -27.55 -1.35
N PRO A 457 -15.07 -27.97 -2.25
CA PRO A 457 -15.56 -27.09 -3.29
C PRO A 457 -16.46 -26.07 -2.59
N TYR A 458 -15.86 -24.99 -2.12
CA TYR A 458 -16.62 -23.81 -1.76
C TYR A 458 -17.46 -23.42 -2.97
N VAL A 459 -18.77 -23.61 -2.86
CA VAL A 459 -19.67 -23.25 -3.94
C VAL A 459 -19.85 -21.75 -3.90
N PHE A 460 -19.13 -21.07 -4.77
CA PHE A 460 -19.29 -19.64 -4.98
C PHE A 460 -20.42 -19.39 -5.97
N ASP A 461 -21.10 -18.26 -5.83
CA ASP A 461 -22.13 -17.82 -6.77
C ASP A 461 -21.74 -16.55 -7.53
N SER A 462 -20.66 -15.87 -7.11
CA SER A 462 -20.32 -14.55 -7.63
C SER A 462 -18.88 -14.13 -7.31
N CYS A 463 -18.27 -13.32 -8.18
CA CYS A 463 -17.03 -12.59 -7.90
C CYS A 463 -17.31 -11.09 -7.83
N PHE A 464 -16.67 -10.37 -6.91
CA PHE A 464 -16.89 -8.93 -6.66
C PHE A 464 -15.65 -8.05 -6.82
N GLY A 465 -14.49 -8.60 -7.15
CA GLY A 465 -13.29 -7.81 -7.41
C GLY A 465 -12.02 -8.63 -7.54
N LEU A 466 -10.99 -7.98 -8.09
CA LEU A 466 -9.65 -8.53 -8.32
C LEU A 466 -8.61 -7.51 -7.85
N ALA A 467 -7.53 -7.97 -7.22
CA ALA A 467 -6.38 -7.13 -6.92
C ALA A 467 -5.08 -7.92 -7.14
N VAL A 468 -4.10 -7.30 -7.79
CA VAL A 468 -2.81 -7.94 -8.12
C VAL A 468 -1.78 -7.61 -7.03
N SER A 469 -0.90 -8.56 -6.71
CA SER A 469 0.18 -8.36 -5.76
C SER A 469 1.19 -7.34 -6.29
N PRO A 470 1.94 -6.65 -5.42
CA PRO A 470 2.91 -5.65 -5.86
C PRO A 470 3.87 -6.19 -6.93
N GLY A 471 4.48 -7.36 -6.75
CA GLY A 471 5.39 -7.98 -7.72
C GLY A 471 4.71 -8.64 -8.92
N ASN A 472 3.38 -8.54 -9.09
CA ASN A 472 2.61 -9.16 -10.17
C ASN A 472 2.72 -10.69 -10.26
N LEU A 473 3.06 -11.41 -9.19
CA LEU A 473 3.11 -12.89 -9.23
C LEU A 473 1.87 -13.57 -8.64
N ALA A 474 1.04 -12.85 -7.89
CA ALA A 474 -0.20 -13.35 -7.31
C ALA A 474 -1.38 -12.40 -7.54
N ILE A 475 -2.59 -12.94 -7.46
CA ILE A 475 -3.84 -12.17 -7.55
C ILE A 475 -4.81 -12.62 -6.45
N ALA A 476 -5.49 -11.66 -5.84
CA ALA A 476 -6.53 -11.86 -4.85
C ALA A 476 -7.90 -11.70 -5.50
N VAL A 477 -8.80 -12.66 -5.27
CA VAL A 477 -10.15 -12.71 -5.84
C VAL A 477 -11.17 -12.73 -4.70
N ALA A 478 -12.07 -11.73 -4.66
CA ALA A 478 -13.14 -11.68 -3.68
C ALA A 478 -14.40 -12.38 -4.21
N ARG A 479 -14.85 -13.44 -3.51
CA ARG A 479 -15.97 -14.30 -3.92
C ARG A 479 -17.09 -14.33 -2.89
N GLY A 480 -18.33 -14.35 -3.38
CA GLY A 480 -19.54 -14.58 -2.60
C GLY A 480 -19.84 -16.07 -2.47
N PHE A 481 -20.19 -16.52 -1.27
CA PHE A 481 -20.64 -17.90 -1.06
C PHE A 481 -22.08 -18.09 -1.49
N ASN A 482 -22.36 -19.21 -2.16
CA ASN A 482 -23.71 -19.68 -2.35
C ASN A 482 -24.26 -20.24 -1.03
N ILE A 483 -24.95 -19.38 -0.27
CA ILE A 483 -25.51 -19.71 1.04
C ILE A 483 -26.48 -20.90 0.96
N GLY A 484 -27.17 -21.09 -0.17
CA GLY A 484 -28.13 -22.17 -0.37
C GLY A 484 -27.50 -23.56 -0.46
N LEU A 485 -26.21 -23.63 -0.79
CA LEU A 485 -25.45 -24.88 -0.91
C LEU A 485 -24.53 -25.14 0.31
N LEU A 486 -24.39 -24.15 1.19
CA LEU A 486 -23.67 -24.31 2.44
C LEU A 486 -24.54 -24.99 3.50
N ASN A 487 -23.91 -25.69 4.45
CA ASN A 487 -24.64 -26.22 5.59
C ASN A 487 -25.26 -25.06 6.40
N PRO A 488 -26.59 -25.00 6.55
CA PRO A 488 -27.27 -23.84 7.12
C PRO A 488 -27.00 -23.63 8.62
N MET A 489 -26.61 -24.67 9.36
CA MET A 489 -26.29 -24.56 10.79
C MET A 489 -24.83 -24.15 11.05
N TYR A 490 -23.89 -24.72 10.29
CA TYR A 490 -22.46 -24.54 10.55
C TYR A 490 -21.78 -23.49 9.67
N GLN A 491 -22.12 -23.43 8.37
CA GLN A 491 -21.41 -22.62 7.38
C GLN A 491 -22.23 -21.41 6.91
N GLY A 492 -23.54 -21.57 6.66
CA GLY A 492 -24.40 -20.49 6.13
C GLY A 492 -24.58 -19.29 7.07
N ARG A 493 -24.19 -19.43 8.35
CA ARG A 493 -24.22 -18.35 9.36
C ARG A 493 -22.93 -17.54 9.42
N THR A 494 -21.79 -18.16 9.12
CA THR A 494 -20.44 -17.61 9.36
C THR A 494 -19.67 -17.36 8.06
N HIS A 495 -19.98 -18.07 6.98
CA HIS A 495 -19.29 -17.99 5.69
C HIS A 495 -20.18 -17.21 4.73
N ARG A 496 -19.88 -15.93 4.54
CA ARG A 496 -20.63 -15.05 3.63
C ARG A 496 -19.84 -14.68 2.38
N ALA A 497 -18.53 -14.55 2.53
CA ALA A 497 -17.61 -14.31 1.44
C ALA A 497 -16.27 -15.00 1.70
N ALA A 498 -15.44 -15.09 0.67
CA ALA A 498 -14.05 -15.51 0.80
C ALA A 498 -13.15 -14.65 -0.09
N VAL A 499 -11.86 -14.60 0.28
CA VAL A 499 -10.80 -14.19 -0.64
C VAL A 499 -9.97 -15.38 -0.99
N GLU A 500 -9.80 -15.63 -2.28
CA GLU A 500 -8.88 -16.63 -2.81
C GLU A 500 -7.63 -15.96 -3.36
N PHE A 501 -6.46 -16.54 -3.06
CA PHE A 501 -5.19 -16.12 -3.62
C PHE A 501 -4.72 -17.14 -4.65
N LEU A 502 -4.50 -16.66 -5.86
CA LEU A 502 -4.10 -17.45 -7.02
C LEU A 502 -2.73 -16.99 -7.50
N TRP A 503 -1.93 -17.93 -7.98
CA TRP A 503 -0.66 -17.61 -8.65
C TRP A 503 -0.92 -17.19 -10.09
N ILE A 504 -0.28 -16.09 -10.51
CA ILE A 504 -0.25 -15.62 -11.89
C ILE A 504 1.18 -15.57 -12.46
N GLY A 505 2.20 -15.90 -11.67
CA GLY A 505 3.59 -15.90 -12.14
C GLY A 505 3.88 -16.90 -13.26
N GLY A 506 3.07 -17.95 -13.44
CA GLY A 506 3.17 -18.86 -14.59
C GLY A 506 2.42 -18.38 -15.84
N GLN A 507 1.89 -17.15 -15.84
CA GLN A 507 1.11 -16.60 -16.95
C GLN A 507 2.01 -16.40 -18.17
N GLN A 508 1.56 -16.91 -19.31
CA GLN A 508 2.17 -16.61 -20.60
C GLN A 508 2.03 -15.11 -20.90
N LEU A 509 3.14 -14.43 -21.22
CA LEU A 509 3.14 -13.02 -21.62
C LEU A 509 3.30 -12.84 -23.13
N ASP A 510 4.05 -13.73 -23.80
CA ASP A 510 4.33 -13.68 -25.24
C ASP A 510 3.88 -14.95 -25.96
N LEU A 511 3.30 -14.79 -27.16
CA LEU A 511 2.95 -15.89 -28.06
C LEU A 511 4.09 -16.28 -29.02
N SER A 512 5.14 -15.45 -29.13
CA SER A 512 6.18 -15.57 -30.17
C SER A 512 7.45 -16.33 -29.73
N SER A 513 7.72 -16.47 -28.43
CA SER A 513 8.94 -17.12 -27.92
C SER A 513 8.72 -18.60 -27.61
N ALA A 514 8.60 -19.42 -28.66
CA ALA A 514 8.49 -20.88 -28.56
C ALA A 514 9.83 -21.63 -28.67
N THR A 515 10.97 -20.98 -28.39
CA THR A 515 12.28 -21.64 -28.31
C THR A 515 12.77 -21.67 -26.86
N CYS A 516 12.36 -22.72 -26.14
CA CYS A 516 12.96 -23.12 -24.87
C CYS A 516 14.26 -23.87 -25.20
N GLN A 517 15.43 -23.25 -25.00
CA GLN A 517 16.72 -23.89 -25.29
C GLN A 517 17.54 -24.25 -24.03
N ASP A 518 17.10 -23.90 -22.82
CA ASP A 518 17.95 -23.99 -21.61
C ASP A 518 17.36 -24.81 -20.42
N ILE A 519 16.17 -25.39 -20.54
CA ILE A 519 15.57 -26.21 -19.45
C ILE A 519 15.58 -27.68 -19.87
N ASP A 520 16.45 -28.48 -19.27
CA ASP A 520 16.49 -29.93 -19.49
C ASP A 520 15.20 -30.60 -18.98
N ALA A 521 14.39 -31.06 -19.94
CA ALA A 521 13.07 -31.67 -19.81
C ALA A 521 12.92 -32.78 -18.74
N GLU A 522 13.99 -33.50 -18.44
CA GLU A 522 13.94 -34.69 -17.57
C GLU A 522 14.05 -34.37 -16.06
N SER A 523 14.38 -33.12 -15.67
CA SER A 523 14.84 -32.82 -14.31
C SER A 523 13.77 -32.36 -13.31
N PHE A 524 12.58 -31.92 -13.76
CA PHE A 524 11.55 -31.32 -12.90
C PHE A 524 10.18 -32.01 -13.01
N LEU A 525 10.05 -33.17 -12.36
CA LEU A 525 8.80 -33.95 -12.32
C LEU A 525 7.63 -33.13 -11.73
N GLY A 526 6.63 -32.80 -12.56
CA GLY A 526 5.34 -32.27 -12.08
C GLY A 526 4.86 -30.96 -12.70
N PHE A 527 5.70 -30.21 -13.43
CA PHE A 527 5.31 -28.96 -14.12
C PHE A 527 5.51 -29.06 -15.64
N PRO A 528 4.63 -28.47 -16.47
CA PRO A 528 4.91 -28.29 -17.90
C PRO A 528 6.13 -27.38 -18.07
N GLU A 529 7.10 -27.76 -18.91
CA GLU A 529 8.29 -26.95 -19.21
C GLU A 529 7.95 -25.51 -19.59
N LYS A 530 6.87 -25.33 -20.37
CA LYS A 530 6.39 -24.01 -20.78
C LYS A 530 5.99 -23.15 -19.59
N GLU A 531 5.33 -23.72 -18.58
CA GLU A 531 4.95 -22.95 -17.38
C GLU A 531 6.17 -22.60 -16.54
N LEU A 532 7.16 -23.50 -16.41
CA LEU A 532 8.42 -23.19 -15.73
C LEU A 532 9.14 -22.04 -16.43
N PHE A 533 9.26 -22.07 -17.75
CA PHE A 533 9.84 -20.96 -18.51
C PHE A 533 9.14 -19.62 -18.20
N TRP A 534 7.80 -19.59 -18.17
CA TRP A 534 7.06 -18.37 -17.83
C TRP A 534 7.29 -17.92 -16.39
N TRP A 535 7.32 -18.85 -15.45
CA TRP A 535 7.68 -18.54 -14.06
C TRP A 535 9.07 -17.92 -13.97
N GLU A 536 10.04 -18.45 -14.71
CA GLU A 536 11.40 -17.94 -14.75
C GLU A 536 11.42 -16.49 -15.26
N THR A 537 10.84 -16.24 -16.43
CA THR A 537 10.80 -14.90 -17.03
C THR A 537 10.06 -13.90 -16.16
N ASN A 538 8.94 -14.30 -15.57
CA ASN A 538 8.09 -13.42 -14.78
C ASN A 538 8.73 -13.10 -13.42
N ILE A 539 9.37 -14.06 -12.75
CA ILE A 539 10.11 -13.80 -11.51
C ILE A 539 11.28 -12.84 -11.77
N LEU A 540 12.04 -13.06 -12.84
CA LEU A 540 13.16 -12.18 -13.21
C LEU A 540 12.67 -10.77 -13.59
N TRP A 541 11.58 -10.69 -14.35
CA TRP A 541 10.94 -9.41 -14.66
C TRP A 541 10.52 -8.68 -13.38
N SER A 542 9.84 -9.37 -12.45
CA SER A 542 9.40 -8.78 -11.18
C SER A 542 10.56 -8.32 -10.31
N LEU A 543 11.68 -9.07 -10.26
CA LEU A 543 12.89 -8.66 -9.54
C LEU A 543 13.50 -7.39 -10.15
N ASN A 544 13.54 -7.29 -11.48
CA ASN A 544 14.06 -6.12 -12.18
C ASN A 544 13.22 -4.85 -11.92
N GLN A 545 11.91 -4.98 -11.72
CA GLN A 545 11.05 -3.84 -11.36
C GLN A 545 11.45 -3.19 -10.03
N TYR A 546 12.06 -3.94 -9.11
CA TYR A 546 12.55 -3.42 -7.83
C TYR A 546 13.91 -2.73 -7.91
N ALA A 547 14.55 -2.68 -9.09
CA ALA A 547 15.71 -1.84 -9.33
C ALA A 547 15.36 -0.34 -9.30
N ASN A 548 14.10 0.02 -9.56
CA ASN A 548 13.62 1.40 -9.44
C ASN A 548 13.64 1.87 -7.98
N LEU A 549 14.38 2.96 -7.71
CA LEU A 549 14.57 3.53 -6.37
C LEU A 549 13.28 4.15 -5.80
N ASN A 550 12.34 4.57 -6.64
CA ASN A 550 11.08 5.18 -6.20
C ASN A 550 10.07 4.14 -5.67
N ARG A 551 10.32 2.85 -5.91
CA ARG A 551 9.46 1.75 -5.48
C ARG A 551 9.94 1.23 -4.13
N PHE A 552 9.06 1.01 -3.18
CA PHE A 552 9.43 0.37 -1.90
C PHE A 552 9.70 -1.13 -2.08
N LEU A 553 10.62 -1.70 -1.29
CA LEU A 553 10.93 -3.13 -1.35
C LEU A 553 9.83 -3.94 -0.66
N ASN A 554 8.96 -4.54 -1.48
CA ASN A 554 8.00 -5.53 -1.04
C ASN A 554 7.98 -6.72 -2.00
N ILE A 555 8.92 -7.63 -1.79
CA ILE A 555 9.11 -8.80 -2.65
C ILE A 555 8.42 -10.05 -2.08
N TRP A 556 7.35 -9.88 -1.29
CA TRP A 556 6.69 -11.00 -0.61
C TRP A 556 6.24 -12.09 -1.58
N ASP A 557 5.62 -11.73 -2.70
CA ASP A 557 5.10 -12.67 -3.69
C ASP A 557 6.24 -13.43 -4.40
N ILE A 558 7.35 -12.75 -4.69
CA ILE A 558 8.58 -13.37 -5.19
C ILE A 558 9.14 -14.37 -4.17
N VAL A 559 9.32 -13.95 -2.92
CA VAL A 559 9.83 -14.81 -1.84
C VAL A 559 8.92 -16.01 -1.61
N ALA A 560 7.60 -15.80 -1.59
CA ALA A 560 6.62 -16.86 -1.42
C ALA A 560 6.64 -17.85 -2.60
N ALA A 561 6.75 -17.36 -3.85
CA ALA A 561 6.90 -18.21 -5.03
C ALA A 561 8.20 -19.01 -5.00
N LEU A 562 9.34 -18.38 -4.69
CA LEU A 562 10.64 -19.05 -4.58
C LEU A 562 10.66 -20.10 -3.46
N LEU A 563 10.04 -19.82 -2.32
CA LEU A 563 9.89 -20.79 -1.24
C LEU A 563 8.99 -21.95 -1.63
N ALA A 564 7.93 -21.68 -2.38
CA ALA A 564 7.06 -22.71 -2.91
C ALA A 564 7.82 -23.61 -3.89
N PHE A 565 8.67 -23.05 -4.76
CA PHE A 565 9.58 -23.81 -5.62
C PHE A 565 10.68 -24.53 -4.85
N LYS A 566 11.19 -23.98 -3.74
CA LYS A 566 12.14 -24.68 -2.87
C LYS A 566 11.58 -26.03 -2.40
N GLN A 567 10.29 -26.07 -2.07
CA GLN A 567 9.61 -27.28 -1.62
C GLN A 567 9.29 -28.25 -2.77
N SER A 568 8.90 -27.75 -3.94
CA SER A 568 8.44 -28.60 -5.05
C SER A 568 9.53 -28.97 -6.06
N ALA A 569 10.51 -28.10 -6.30
CA ALA A 569 11.55 -28.23 -7.31
C ALA A 569 12.83 -27.42 -6.93
N PRO A 570 13.66 -27.92 -5.99
CA PRO A 570 14.83 -27.17 -5.49
C PRO A 570 15.89 -26.89 -6.56
N GLY A 571 16.15 -27.81 -7.50
CA GLY A 571 17.11 -27.55 -8.58
C GLY A 571 16.70 -26.41 -9.52
N TYR A 572 15.40 -26.17 -9.65
CA TYR A 572 14.87 -25.06 -10.45
C TYR A 572 15.05 -23.71 -9.72
N LEU A 573 14.97 -23.71 -8.39
CA LEU A 573 15.30 -22.54 -7.58
C LEU A 573 16.76 -22.10 -7.80
N ASP A 574 17.70 -23.04 -7.74
CA ASP A 574 19.13 -22.73 -7.94
C ASP A 574 19.38 -22.16 -9.34
N HIS A 575 18.71 -22.70 -10.36
CA HIS A 575 18.75 -22.16 -11.73
C HIS A 575 18.25 -20.71 -11.82
N ILE A 576 17.07 -20.40 -11.25
CA ILE A 576 16.53 -19.03 -11.24
C ILE A 576 17.51 -18.08 -10.53
N LEU A 577 17.99 -18.46 -9.34
CA LEU A 577 18.89 -17.62 -8.55
C LEU A 577 20.20 -17.36 -9.29
N LEU A 578 20.79 -18.39 -9.91
CA LEU A 578 22.00 -18.23 -10.72
C LEU A 578 21.77 -17.32 -11.93
N LYS A 579 20.65 -17.46 -12.63
CA LYS A 579 20.32 -16.61 -13.77
C LYS A 579 20.05 -15.16 -13.37
N TRP A 580 19.34 -14.95 -12.27
CA TRP A 580 19.13 -13.62 -11.69
C TRP A 580 20.46 -12.97 -11.32
N MET A 581 21.34 -13.68 -10.61
CA MET A 581 22.63 -13.16 -10.21
C MET A 581 23.57 -12.90 -11.40
N LYS A 582 23.52 -13.76 -12.44
CA LYS A 582 24.20 -13.50 -13.72
C LYS A 582 23.71 -12.22 -14.39
N SER A 583 22.45 -11.82 -14.24
CA SER A 583 21.94 -10.58 -14.85
C SER A 583 22.68 -9.33 -14.34
N TYR A 584 23.09 -9.33 -13.07
CA TYR A 584 23.90 -8.24 -12.51
C TYR A 584 25.30 -8.19 -13.10
N LEU A 585 25.92 -9.36 -13.31
CA LEU A 585 27.27 -9.48 -13.84
C LEU A 585 27.33 -9.29 -15.36
N SER A 586 26.39 -9.87 -16.10
CA SER A 586 26.38 -9.93 -17.58
C SER A 586 26.13 -8.56 -18.22
N SER A 587 25.49 -7.64 -17.50
CA SER A 587 25.35 -6.25 -17.97
C SER A 587 26.68 -5.49 -17.98
N GLN A 588 27.70 -5.98 -17.26
CA GLN A 588 29.01 -5.31 -17.14
C GLN A 588 30.20 -6.18 -17.60
N PHE A 589 30.16 -7.51 -17.51
CA PHE A 589 31.30 -8.39 -17.83
C PHE A 589 30.86 -9.80 -18.30
N GLY A 590 31.38 -10.28 -19.43
CA GLY A 590 31.04 -11.59 -20.02
C GLY A 590 31.94 -12.74 -19.55
N ILE A 591 31.57 -13.43 -18.46
CA ILE A 591 32.37 -14.53 -17.87
C ILE A 591 31.47 -15.73 -17.48
N PRO A 592 31.87 -17.00 -17.75
CA PRO A 592 31.19 -18.20 -17.24
C PRO A 592 31.75 -18.74 -15.90
N VAL A 593 30.80 -19.13 -15.02
CA VAL A 593 30.78 -19.80 -13.67
C VAL A 593 32.10 -20.37 -13.12
N THR A 594 32.62 -19.92 -11.97
CA THR A 594 32.08 -20.02 -10.58
C THR A 594 31.47 -18.72 -10.02
N VAL A 595 30.18 -18.51 -10.28
CA VAL A 595 29.51 -17.18 -10.14
C VAL A 595 29.39 -16.66 -8.70
N LEU A 596 29.07 -17.50 -7.71
CA LEU A 596 28.76 -17.05 -6.34
C LEU A 596 29.99 -16.54 -5.58
N THR A 597 31.12 -17.21 -5.67
CA THR A 597 32.38 -16.75 -5.06
C THR A 597 32.96 -15.55 -5.80
N GLU A 598 32.74 -15.44 -7.10
CA GLU A 598 33.10 -14.24 -7.87
C GLU A 598 32.26 -13.02 -7.47
N LEU A 599 30.95 -13.20 -7.22
CA LEU A 599 30.06 -12.11 -6.79
C LEU A 599 30.53 -11.42 -5.51
N ILE A 600 31.11 -12.16 -4.57
CA ILE A 600 31.68 -11.59 -3.34
C ILE A 600 32.73 -10.52 -3.66
N LYS A 601 33.52 -10.70 -4.74
CA LYS A 601 34.49 -9.70 -5.21
C LYS A 601 33.83 -8.46 -5.82
N PHE A 602 32.61 -8.60 -6.33
CA PHE A 602 31.86 -7.52 -6.99
C PHE A 602 30.87 -6.81 -6.06
N VAL A 603 30.70 -7.26 -4.81
CA VAL A 603 29.84 -6.61 -3.80
C VAL A 603 30.02 -5.08 -3.73
N PRO A 604 31.24 -4.52 -3.76
CA PRO A 604 31.45 -3.07 -3.77
C PRO A 604 30.85 -2.34 -4.98
N LYS A 605 30.74 -2.99 -6.14
CA LYS A 605 30.21 -2.40 -7.38
C LYS A 605 28.69 -2.46 -7.49
N LEU A 606 28.05 -3.25 -6.62
CA LEU A 606 26.60 -3.37 -6.61
C LEU A 606 25.98 -2.15 -5.93
N SER A 607 24.82 -1.73 -6.42
CA SER A 607 24.01 -0.70 -5.77
C SER A 607 23.51 -1.18 -4.42
N SER A 608 23.28 -0.24 -3.49
CA SER A 608 22.70 -0.57 -2.18
C SER A 608 21.39 -1.32 -2.34
N ARG A 609 20.61 -0.97 -3.36
CA ARG A 609 19.34 -1.63 -3.71
C ARG A 609 19.51 -3.09 -4.10
N GLN A 610 20.52 -3.41 -4.91
CA GLN A 610 20.84 -4.80 -5.26
C GLN A 610 21.31 -5.59 -4.04
N LEU A 611 22.15 -4.99 -3.18
CA LEU A 611 22.60 -5.62 -1.93
C LEU A 611 21.42 -5.93 -1.01
N HIS A 612 20.43 -5.03 -0.92
CA HIS A 612 19.19 -5.27 -0.17
C HIS A 612 18.40 -6.46 -0.70
N LEU A 613 18.22 -6.57 -2.02
CA LEU A 613 17.53 -7.71 -2.64
C LEU A 613 18.25 -9.04 -2.36
N VAL A 614 19.58 -9.05 -2.49
CA VAL A 614 20.39 -10.23 -2.15
C VAL A 614 20.17 -10.61 -0.68
N ASN A 615 20.21 -9.65 0.25
CA ASN A 615 19.99 -9.93 1.67
C ASN A 615 18.62 -10.54 1.96
N ILE A 616 17.54 -10.02 1.34
CA ILE A 616 16.19 -10.55 1.55
C ILE A 616 16.09 -11.99 1.03
N ILE A 617 16.60 -12.26 -0.17
CA ILE A 617 16.54 -13.60 -0.78
C ILE A 617 17.41 -14.59 -0.02
N SER A 618 18.65 -14.22 0.33
CA SER A 618 19.53 -15.05 1.15
C SER A 618 18.86 -15.45 2.47
N ARG A 619 18.26 -14.50 3.19
CA ARG A 619 17.63 -14.75 4.49
C ARG A 619 16.34 -15.57 4.37
N HIS A 620 15.42 -15.18 3.50
CA HIS A 620 14.07 -15.76 3.50
C HIS A 620 13.86 -16.93 2.55
N VAL A 621 14.73 -17.12 1.56
CA VAL A 621 14.58 -18.23 0.60
C VAL A 621 15.64 -19.29 0.90
N VAL A 622 16.91 -18.92 0.82
CA VAL A 622 18.02 -19.89 0.94
C VAL A 622 18.19 -20.34 2.40
N LEU A 623 18.39 -19.40 3.32
CA LEU A 623 18.77 -19.68 4.72
C LEU A 623 17.61 -19.86 5.69
N LYS A 624 16.35 -19.86 5.24
CA LYS A 624 15.15 -19.88 6.10
C LYS A 624 15.12 -21.03 7.12
N GLU A 625 15.67 -22.20 6.78
CA GLU A 625 15.69 -23.39 7.65
C GLU A 625 16.84 -23.38 8.66
N TYR A 626 17.87 -22.56 8.43
CA TYR A 626 18.98 -22.36 9.37
C TYR A 626 18.55 -21.31 10.39
N LYS A 627 18.10 -21.77 11.58
CA LYS A 627 17.64 -20.92 12.69
C LYS A 627 18.47 -19.62 12.83
N GLU A 628 17.78 -18.49 12.95
CA GLU A 628 18.35 -17.13 12.95
C GLU A 628 19.45 -16.91 14.01
N ASP A 629 19.34 -17.57 15.17
CA ASP A 629 20.34 -17.52 16.24
C ASP A 629 21.73 -18.05 15.81
N ASN A 630 21.79 -18.91 14.79
CA ASN A 630 23.05 -19.48 14.28
C ASN A 630 23.69 -18.68 13.14
N VAL A 631 22.95 -17.76 12.49
CA VAL A 631 23.48 -16.98 11.35
C VAL A 631 24.12 -15.67 11.84
N ASN A 632 23.49 -15.00 12.82
CA ASN A 632 23.95 -13.70 13.31
C ASN A 632 25.06 -13.82 14.39
N GLY A 633 25.29 -15.01 14.96
CA GLY A 633 26.31 -15.25 16.00
C GLY A 633 27.69 -15.72 15.48
N LYS A 634 27.81 -16.12 14.21
CA LYS A 634 29.00 -16.81 13.67
C LYS A 634 30.07 -15.90 13.06
N GLN A 635 30.28 -14.69 13.58
CA GLN A 635 31.44 -13.89 13.18
C GLN A 635 32.78 -14.45 13.73
N GLN A 636 32.76 -15.42 14.66
CA GLN A 636 33.97 -15.93 15.33
C GLN A 636 34.19 -17.46 15.28
N GLU A 637 33.28 -18.27 14.73
CA GLU A 637 33.40 -19.74 14.75
C GLU A 637 33.16 -20.37 13.36
N LEU A 638 34.02 -20.02 12.38
CA LEU A 638 34.05 -20.70 11.07
C LEU A 638 35.18 -21.76 10.97
N GLU A 639 35.94 -22.00 12.04
CA GLU A 639 37.09 -22.95 12.02
C GLU A 639 36.76 -24.36 12.54
N GLY A 640 35.50 -24.68 12.89
CA GLY A 640 35.21 -25.87 13.72
C GLY A 640 34.09 -26.83 13.34
N LEU A 641 33.29 -26.60 12.28
CA LEU A 641 32.21 -27.55 11.94
C LEU A 641 32.58 -28.42 10.73
N GLY A 642 32.63 -29.74 10.97
CA GLY A 642 32.94 -30.76 9.98
C GLY A 642 31.98 -30.74 8.79
N VAL A 643 32.58 -30.79 7.60
CA VAL A 643 31.96 -30.65 6.29
C VAL A 643 31.19 -31.93 5.90
N THR A 644 29.94 -31.77 5.51
CA THR A 644 29.29 -32.69 4.56
C THR A 644 29.02 -31.94 3.24
N LYS A 645 29.04 -32.64 2.09
CA LYS A 645 29.04 -32.02 0.75
C LYS A 645 27.84 -31.11 0.43
N ASP A 646 26.75 -31.19 1.19
CA ASP A 646 25.59 -30.30 1.06
C ASP A 646 25.76 -28.96 1.79
N ASP A 647 26.76 -28.82 2.69
CA ASP A 647 27.03 -27.59 3.45
C ASP A 647 27.79 -26.53 2.64
N ASP A 648 28.49 -26.89 1.56
CA ASP A 648 29.36 -25.97 0.81
C ASP A 648 28.56 -24.85 0.11
N HIS A 649 27.41 -25.17 -0.49
CA HIS A 649 26.56 -24.16 -1.13
C HIS A 649 25.95 -23.18 -0.11
N VAL A 650 25.49 -23.70 1.03
CA VAL A 650 24.93 -22.88 2.11
C VAL A 650 25.98 -21.97 2.71
N ASN A 651 27.21 -22.47 2.92
CA ASN A 651 28.32 -21.67 3.42
C ASN A 651 28.65 -20.48 2.51
N VAL A 652 28.62 -20.67 1.19
CA VAL A 652 28.83 -19.58 0.22
C VAL A 652 27.72 -18.51 0.33
N TRP A 653 26.46 -18.90 0.52
CA TRP A 653 25.37 -17.94 0.72
C TRP A 653 25.45 -17.21 2.07
N ILE A 654 25.92 -17.87 3.13
CA ILE A 654 26.22 -17.23 4.41
C ILE A 654 27.34 -16.21 4.24
N GLU A 655 28.43 -16.58 3.57
CA GLU A 655 29.56 -15.68 3.29
C GLU A 655 29.12 -14.47 2.46
N LEU A 656 28.30 -14.69 1.42
CA LEU A 656 27.73 -13.63 0.61
C LEU A 656 26.87 -12.68 1.46
N LEU A 657 25.95 -13.21 2.28
CA LEU A 657 25.10 -12.40 3.18
C LEU A 657 25.93 -11.58 4.17
N LEU A 658 26.97 -12.17 4.77
CA LEU A 658 27.85 -11.44 5.69
C LEU A 658 28.66 -10.36 4.98
N SER A 659 29.07 -10.60 3.74
CA SER A 659 29.81 -9.65 2.92
C SER A 659 28.96 -8.46 2.48
N THR A 660 27.72 -8.71 2.04
CA THR A 660 26.76 -7.66 1.65
C THR A 660 26.31 -6.82 2.83
N GLU A 661 26.07 -7.42 4.00
CA GLU A 661 25.73 -6.66 5.21
C GLU A 661 26.88 -5.81 5.73
N ARG A 662 28.11 -6.33 5.66
CA ARG A 662 29.32 -5.56 6.00
C ARG A 662 29.49 -4.36 5.08
N GLU A 663 29.32 -4.54 3.77
CA GLU A 663 29.40 -3.48 2.77
C GLU A 663 28.36 -2.37 3.04
N LEU A 664 27.10 -2.73 3.31
CA LEU A 664 26.04 -1.76 3.64
C LEU A 664 26.33 -1.00 4.94
N LEU A 665 26.85 -1.70 5.95
CA LEU A 665 27.26 -1.08 7.21
C LEU A 665 28.45 -0.12 7.00
N GLU A 666 29.43 -0.51 6.19
CA GLU A 666 30.58 0.33 5.85
C GLU A 666 30.17 1.59 5.09
N ARG A 667 29.24 1.48 4.13
CA ARG A 667 28.65 2.64 3.42
C ARG A 667 27.96 3.60 4.38
N LEU A 668 27.20 3.07 5.34
CA LEU A 668 26.54 3.88 6.38
C LEU A 668 27.57 4.59 7.26
N ILE A 669 28.60 3.88 7.72
CA ILE A 669 29.65 4.43 8.60
C ILE A 669 30.48 5.49 7.88
N GLY A 670 30.93 5.20 6.66
CA GLY A 670 31.67 6.15 5.82
C GLY A 670 30.89 7.44 5.60
N PHE A 671 29.60 7.32 5.27
CA PHE A 671 28.73 8.48 5.14
C PHE A 671 28.55 9.25 6.46
N CYS A 672 28.39 8.55 7.59
CA CYS A 672 28.27 9.19 8.90
C CYS A 672 29.52 10.01 9.26
N PHE A 673 30.72 9.46 9.02
CA PHE A 673 31.97 10.16 9.32
C PHE A 673 32.19 11.35 8.38
N SER A 674 31.96 11.18 7.08
CA SER A 674 32.04 12.30 6.13
C SER A 674 31.06 13.42 6.50
N ALA A 675 29.80 13.09 6.81
CA ALA A 675 28.82 14.10 7.22
C ALA A 675 29.21 14.86 8.49
N VAL A 676 29.82 14.19 9.46
CA VAL A 676 30.34 14.84 10.69
C VAL A 676 31.48 15.79 10.36
N LEU A 677 32.43 15.37 9.52
CA LEU A 677 33.58 16.21 9.14
C LEU A 677 33.15 17.44 8.36
N SER A 678 32.24 17.29 7.38
CA SER A 678 31.72 18.43 6.62
C SER A 678 30.97 19.44 7.51
N LEU A 679 30.16 18.98 8.47
CA LEU A 679 29.45 19.88 9.39
C LEU A 679 30.40 20.63 10.36
N LEU A 680 31.55 20.03 10.69
CA LEU A 680 32.56 20.67 11.52
C LEU A 680 33.37 21.72 10.77
N SER A 681 33.53 21.55 9.45
CA SER A 681 34.25 22.45 8.54
C SER A 681 33.41 23.67 8.14
N ASP A 682 32.09 23.53 7.96
CA ASP A 682 31.20 24.64 7.63
C ASP A 682 30.04 24.80 8.64
N PRO A 683 30.18 25.67 9.66
CA PRO A 683 29.13 25.94 10.63
C PRO A 683 27.94 26.73 10.07
N SER A 684 28.04 27.30 8.85
CA SER A 684 26.93 27.99 8.19
C SER A 684 25.86 27.03 7.66
N MET A 685 26.18 25.73 7.54
CA MET A 685 25.28 24.66 7.12
C MET A 685 24.09 24.44 8.09
N GLY A 686 24.13 24.97 9.31
CA GLY A 686 23.01 24.97 10.26
C GLY A 686 22.72 23.61 10.91
N PHE A 687 22.14 23.63 12.11
CA PHE A 687 21.78 22.42 12.86
C PHE A 687 20.70 21.60 12.14
N PHE A 688 20.72 20.27 12.33
CA PHE A 688 19.64 19.39 11.89
C PHE A 688 18.32 19.86 12.49
N LYS A 689 17.31 20.14 11.66
CA LYS A 689 15.96 20.49 12.14
C LYS A 689 15.35 19.27 12.86
N ASP A 690 14.42 19.51 13.77
CA ASP A 690 13.62 18.44 14.36
C ASP A 690 12.91 17.63 13.26
N GLY A 691 13.21 16.34 13.17
CA GLY A 691 12.71 15.43 12.12
C GLY A 691 13.73 15.06 11.02
N CYS A 692 14.85 15.78 10.92
CA CYS A 692 15.93 15.45 10.00
C CYS A 692 16.81 14.32 10.53
N TRP A 693 17.47 13.60 9.61
CA TRP A 693 18.50 12.62 9.98
C TRP A 693 19.66 13.29 10.72
N SER A 694 20.25 12.62 11.70
CA SER A 694 21.46 13.07 12.39
C SER A 694 22.39 11.90 12.70
N PRO A 695 23.72 12.05 12.55
CA PRO A 695 24.66 10.99 12.87
C PRO A 695 24.60 10.71 14.38
N TYR A 696 24.53 9.43 14.74
CA TYR A 696 24.40 8.98 16.12
C TYR A 696 25.13 7.65 16.32
N GLY A 697 25.82 7.49 17.45
CA GLY A 697 26.60 6.28 17.74
C GLY A 697 28.05 6.27 17.22
N LEU A 698 28.65 7.45 17.02
CA LEU A 698 30.03 7.60 16.54
C LEU A 698 31.06 6.75 17.33
N PRO A 699 31.04 6.69 18.68
CA PRO A 699 32.00 5.87 19.42
C PRO A 699 31.91 4.37 19.07
N GLN A 700 30.70 3.86 18.86
CA GLN A 700 30.47 2.46 18.48
C GLN A 700 30.93 2.21 17.04
N MET A 701 30.77 3.19 16.14
CA MET A 701 31.29 3.13 14.77
C MET A 701 32.82 3.11 14.74
N GLU A 702 33.49 3.95 15.54
CA GLU A 702 34.96 3.96 15.68
C GLU A 702 35.48 2.61 16.20
N GLN A 703 34.81 2.04 17.21
CA GLN A 703 35.14 0.72 17.75
C GLN A 703 34.94 -0.40 16.72
N TRP A 704 33.91 -0.31 15.88
CA TRP A 704 33.68 -1.27 14.80
C TRP A 704 34.79 -1.23 13.75
N VAL A 705 35.21 -0.03 13.31
CA VAL A 705 36.33 0.12 12.36
C VAL A 705 37.62 -0.44 12.95
N SER A 706 37.91 -0.12 14.23
CA SER A 706 39.10 -0.58 14.95
C SER A 706 39.19 -2.11 15.08
N ARG A 707 38.05 -2.80 15.17
CA ARG A 707 37.99 -4.28 15.21
C ARG A 707 38.07 -4.93 13.83
N ASN A 708 37.71 -4.21 12.77
CA ASN A 708 37.62 -4.74 11.40
C ASN A 708 38.70 -4.17 10.45
N VAL A 709 39.81 -3.64 10.97
CA VAL A 709 40.85 -2.94 10.18
C VAL A 709 41.34 -3.72 8.95
N LYS A 710 41.37 -5.05 9.00
CA LYS A 710 41.79 -5.88 7.86
C LYS A 710 40.78 -5.91 6.70
N ASN A 711 39.50 -5.73 7.01
CA ASN A 711 38.39 -5.95 6.06
C ASN A 711 37.70 -4.65 5.61
N VAL A 712 37.94 -3.54 6.31
CA VAL A 712 37.41 -2.21 5.96
C VAL A 712 38.27 -1.59 4.86
N LYS A 713 37.68 -0.79 3.96
CA LYS A 713 38.42 -0.08 2.90
C LYS A 713 39.13 1.15 3.43
N ASP A 714 40.15 1.60 2.70
CA ASP A 714 41.05 2.66 3.19
C ASP A 714 40.38 4.03 3.31
N CYS A 715 39.37 4.32 2.48
CA CYS A 715 38.58 5.55 2.59
C CYS A 715 37.89 5.65 3.97
N THR A 716 37.18 4.60 4.40
CA THR A 716 36.52 4.59 5.72
C THR A 716 37.52 4.62 6.88
N LYS A 717 38.70 3.99 6.74
CA LYS A 717 39.77 4.08 7.75
C LYS A 717 40.28 5.52 7.90
N PHE A 718 40.50 6.19 6.77
CA PHE A 718 40.93 7.58 6.74
C PHE A 718 39.91 8.48 7.44
N LEU A 719 38.63 8.37 7.06
CA LEU A 719 37.55 9.14 7.69
C LEU A 719 37.43 8.88 9.21
N ALA A 720 37.56 7.62 9.64
CA ALA A 720 37.55 7.27 11.05
C ALA A 720 38.74 7.90 11.82
N ALA A 721 39.92 7.92 11.21
CA ALA A 721 41.10 8.55 11.81
C ALA A 721 40.95 10.07 11.92
N GLU A 722 40.36 10.74 10.93
CA GLU A 722 40.07 12.18 11.00
C GLU A 722 39.03 12.51 12.07
N VAL A 723 37.94 11.73 12.18
CA VAL A 723 36.94 11.92 13.25
C VAL A 723 37.57 11.71 14.63
N GLY A 724 38.48 10.73 14.78
CA GLY A 724 39.21 10.48 16.01
C GLY A 724 40.14 11.62 16.46
N LYS A 725 40.55 12.52 15.55
CA LYS A 725 41.34 13.73 15.87
C LYS A 725 40.50 14.87 16.42
N VAL A 726 39.18 14.84 16.22
CA VAL A 726 38.27 15.91 16.66
C VAL A 726 38.12 15.89 18.18
N GLU A 727 38.08 17.08 18.79
CA GLU A 727 37.86 17.21 20.23
C GLU A 727 36.54 16.56 20.69
N LYS A 728 36.63 15.60 21.61
CA LYS A 728 35.49 14.84 22.14
C LYS A 728 34.42 15.72 22.79
N ARG A 729 34.78 16.88 23.34
CA ARG A 729 33.81 17.87 23.88
C ARG A 729 32.93 18.43 22.77
N ARG A 730 33.53 18.85 21.65
CA ARG A 730 32.83 19.37 20.47
C ARG A 730 31.88 18.32 19.87
N LEU A 731 32.32 17.05 19.80
CA LEU A 731 31.47 15.94 19.36
C LEU A 731 30.32 15.65 20.34
N LYS A 732 30.54 15.83 21.65
CA LYS A 732 29.51 15.63 22.67
C LYS A 732 28.41 16.69 22.58
N ASP A 733 28.80 17.95 22.42
CA ASP A 733 27.86 19.06 22.35
C ASP A 733 27.03 19.05 21.07
N LEU A 734 27.60 18.60 19.94
CA LEU A 734 26.92 18.57 18.64
C LEU A 734 26.16 17.27 18.36
N PHE A 735 26.67 16.12 18.77
CA PHE A 735 26.17 14.80 18.35
C PHE A 735 25.87 13.83 19.49
N GLY A 736 25.97 14.27 20.75
CA GLY A 736 25.73 13.41 21.90
C GLY A 736 26.76 12.28 22.05
N TYR A 737 28.01 12.55 21.68
CA TYR A 737 29.14 11.63 21.82
C TYR A 737 29.32 11.16 23.27
N GLN A 738 29.22 9.85 23.50
CA GLN A 738 29.34 9.23 24.82
C GLN A 738 30.17 7.96 24.71
N MET A 739 31.36 7.98 25.32
CA MET A 739 32.33 6.86 25.27
C MET A 739 31.77 5.58 25.89
N ASP A 740 31.24 5.67 27.11
CA ASP A 740 30.79 4.49 27.84
C ASP A 740 29.28 4.32 27.72
N GLU A 741 28.89 3.16 27.20
CA GLU A 741 27.51 2.73 27.14
C GLU A 741 27.10 2.03 28.43
N ARG A 742 25.87 2.31 28.89
CA ARG A 742 25.34 1.78 30.16
C ARG A 742 24.09 0.94 29.94
N CYS A 743 23.92 -0.08 30.76
CA CYS A 743 22.76 -0.94 30.76
C CYS A 743 21.51 -0.18 31.28
N ASN A 744 20.38 -0.29 30.58
CA ASN A 744 19.13 0.36 30.99
C ASN A 744 18.51 -0.23 32.26
N PHE A 745 18.89 -1.46 32.63
CA PHE A 745 18.34 -2.16 33.79
C PHE A 745 19.20 -1.98 35.04
N CYS A 746 20.53 -2.12 34.91
CA CYS A 746 21.45 -2.12 36.05
C CYS A 746 22.53 -1.03 36.01
N SER A 747 22.52 -0.13 35.01
CA SER A 747 23.50 0.95 34.83
C SER A 747 24.98 0.53 34.67
N ALA A 748 25.29 -0.77 34.67
CA ALA A 748 26.62 -1.31 34.45
C ALA A 748 27.14 -1.00 33.03
N VAL A 749 28.47 -0.99 32.87
CA VAL A 749 29.13 -0.75 31.58
C VAL A 749 28.78 -1.88 30.60
N VAL A 750 28.56 -1.51 29.35
CA VAL A 750 28.28 -2.44 28.26
C VAL A 750 29.45 -2.41 27.27
N PRO A 751 30.29 -3.46 27.21
CA PRO A 751 31.35 -3.53 26.22
C PRO A 751 30.77 -3.68 24.80
N PHE A 752 31.52 -3.17 23.82
CA PHE A 752 31.18 -3.34 22.42
C PHE A 752 31.79 -4.64 21.88
N GLU A 753 31.01 -5.72 21.92
CA GLU A 753 31.44 -7.04 21.44
C GLU A 753 30.87 -7.38 20.07
N SER A 754 29.59 -7.06 19.85
CA SER A 754 28.84 -7.29 18.62
C SER A 754 28.07 -6.02 18.23
N THR A 755 27.74 -5.89 16.94
CA THR A 755 26.93 -4.79 16.38
C THR A 755 25.45 -4.92 16.71
N GLU A 756 24.97 -6.10 17.09
CA GLU A 756 23.54 -6.40 17.26
C GLU A 756 23.14 -6.72 18.69
N ASN A 757 23.97 -7.50 19.38
CA ASN A 757 23.69 -7.97 20.73
C ASN A 757 24.75 -7.41 21.69
N ALA A 758 24.35 -7.20 22.93
CA ALA A 758 25.26 -6.78 23.97
C ALA A 758 24.91 -7.46 25.29
N ILE A 759 25.93 -7.72 26.11
CA ILE A 759 25.77 -8.24 27.46
C ILE A 759 26.42 -7.23 28.39
N CYS A 760 25.70 -6.77 29.42
CA CYS A 760 26.32 -5.85 30.38
C CYS A 760 27.33 -6.58 31.29
N SER A 761 28.30 -5.84 31.83
CA SER A 761 29.27 -6.40 32.78
C SER A 761 28.63 -6.91 34.08
N GLY A 762 27.39 -6.49 34.35
CA GLY A 762 26.64 -6.77 35.57
C GLY A 762 27.07 -5.91 36.75
N VAL A 763 26.28 -5.93 37.82
CA VAL A 763 26.61 -5.29 39.10
C VAL A 763 26.78 -6.41 40.13
N ASN A 764 27.85 -6.35 40.93
CA ASN A 764 28.03 -7.25 42.07
C ASN A 764 27.06 -6.84 43.17
N TYR A 765 26.10 -7.71 43.49
CA TYR A 765 25.33 -7.62 44.72
C TYR A 765 26.04 -8.42 45.81
N ASP A 766 25.84 -8.05 47.09
CA ASP A 766 26.52 -8.63 48.27
C ASP A 766 26.36 -10.16 48.43
N ASN A 767 25.49 -10.79 47.63
CA ASN A 767 25.29 -12.24 47.57
C ASN A 767 26.15 -12.97 46.51
N GLY A 768 27.09 -12.30 45.84
CA GLY A 768 28.02 -12.92 44.89
C GLY A 768 27.43 -13.33 43.53
N VAL A 769 26.14 -13.07 43.27
CA VAL A 769 25.49 -13.35 41.98
C VAL A 769 25.57 -12.12 41.07
N ILE A 770 26.36 -12.20 40.01
CA ILE A 770 26.44 -11.15 38.96
C ILE A 770 25.23 -11.29 38.04
N GLN A 771 24.25 -10.39 38.15
CA GLN A 771 23.17 -10.31 37.18
C GLN A 771 23.63 -9.57 35.92
N ARG A 772 23.77 -10.30 34.81
CA ARG A 772 24.02 -9.74 33.48
C ARG A 772 22.73 -9.71 32.67
N HIS A 773 22.53 -8.63 31.93
CA HIS A 773 21.36 -8.42 31.09
C HIS A 773 21.75 -8.56 29.62
N LYS A 774 20.98 -9.34 28.84
CA LYS A 774 21.08 -9.40 27.39
C LYS A 774 20.32 -8.21 26.80
N LEU A 775 21.00 -7.44 25.97
CA LEU A 775 20.53 -6.19 25.37
C LEU A 775 20.64 -6.29 23.85
N LYS A 776 19.74 -5.60 23.14
CA LYS A 776 19.80 -5.43 21.69
C LYS A 776 20.38 -4.05 21.34
N ARG A 777 21.10 -3.97 20.23
CA ARG A 777 21.69 -2.74 19.67
C ARG A 777 20.88 -2.28 18.46
N CYS A 778 20.90 -0.97 18.25
CA CYS A 778 20.31 -0.28 17.12
C CYS A 778 21.07 -0.63 15.84
N ALA A 779 20.36 -1.07 14.80
CA ALA A 779 20.91 -1.41 13.49
C ALA A 779 21.69 -0.26 12.81
N ILE A 780 21.38 0.99 13.17
CA ILE A 780 21.93 2.18 12.53
C ILE A 780 23.06 2.80 13.36
N SER A 781 22.83 3.00 14.66
CA SER A 781 23.81 3.65 15.54
C SER A 781 24.69 2.67 16.31
N MET A 782 24.38 1.37 16.26
CA MET A 782 25.02 0.32 17.06
C MET A 782 24.97 0.54 18.58
N ARG A 783 24.18 1.51 19.08
CA ARG A 783 23.94 1.74 20.51
C ARG A 783 22.86 0.81 21.05
N VAL A 784 22.98 0.41 22.31
CA VAL A 784 21.97 -0.30 23.11
C VAL A 784 20.64 0.43 23.02
N LEU A 785 19.61 -0.34 22.69
CA LEU A 785 18.25 0.16 22.55
C LEU A 785 17.68 0.56 23.91
N PRO A 786 17.03 1.73 24.04
CA PRO A 786 16.27 2.11 25.22
C PRO A 786 15.05 1.21 25.39
N THR A 787 14.39 1.27 26.55
CA THR A 787 13.11 0.57 26.83
C THR A 787 11.90 1.17 26.11
N LYS A 788 12.11 2.16 25.23
CA LYS A 788 11.08 2.81 24.41
C LYS A 788 10.78 1.97 23.16
N PRO A 789 9.57 2.09 22.58
CA PRO A 789 9.27 1.39 21.34
C PRO A 789 10.23 1.84 20.23
N SER A 790 10.65 0.88 19.42
CA SER A 790 11.65 1.07 18.37
C SER A 790 11.14 0.59 17.02
N TRP A 791 11.74 1.10 15.97
CA TRP A 791 11.47 0.63 14.62
C TRP A 791 11.98 -0.79 14.50
N TYR A 792 11.25 -1.64 13.78
CA TYR A 792 11.53 -3.05 13.68
C TYR A 792 11.45 -3.51 12.22
N CYS A 793 12.47 -4.24 11.78
CA CYS A 793 12.47 -4.85 10.47
C CYS A 793 11.85 -6.26 10.55
N SER A 794 10.79 -6.51 9.79
CA SER A 794 10.18 -7.84 9.69
C SER A 794 11.03 -8.86 8.93
N CYS A 795 12.13 -8.44 8.30
CA CYS A 795 12.99 -9.31 7.49
C CYS A 795 14.25 -9.80 8.22
N CYS A 796 14.99 -8.88 8.85
CA CYS A 796 16.19 -9.25 9.61
C CYS A 796 16.00 -9.21 11.14
N HIS A 797 14.78 -8.90 11.61
CA HIS A 797 14.43 -8.81 13.04
C HIS A 797 15.25 -7.79 13.84
N ARG A 798 16.05 -6.94 13.16
CA ARG A 798 16.83 -5.87 13.76
C ARG A 798 15.93 -4.67 14.09
N GLN A 799 16.34 -3.93 15.11
CA GLN A 799 15.61 -2.78 15.62
C GLN A 799 16.41 -1.49 15.44
N ALA A 800 15.72 -0.37 15.32
CA ALA A 800 16.33 0.95 15.14
C ALA A 800 15.60 2.03 15.96
N ILE A 801 16.37 2.92 16.58
CA ILE A 801 15.82 4.07 17.34
C ILE A 801 15.58 5.24 16.40
N LYS A 802 16.63 5.59 15.66
CA LYS A 802 16.63 6.63 14.62
C LYS A 802 16.63 5.98 13.26
N LEU A 803 16.15 6.71 12.27
CA LEU A 803 16.07 6.27 10.89
C LEU A 803 17.40 6.50 10.16
N ALA A 804 17.62 5.77 9.06
CA ALA A 804 18.83 5.86 8.25
C ALA A 804 18.75 7.07 7.29
N PRO A 805 19.89 7.58 6.80
CA PRO A 805 19.88 8.64 5.80
C PRO A 805 19.42 8.09 4.45
N ASP A 806 18.59 8.83 3.72
CA ASP A 806 17.99 8.35 2.46
C ASP A 806 19.04 8.01 1.39
N ILE A 807 20.16 8.72 1.38
CA ILE A 807 21.27 8.49 0.44
C ILE A 807 21.81 7.06 0.50
N LEU A 808 21.75 6.40 1.66
CA LEU A 808 22.22 5.02 1.83
C LEU A 808 21.50 4.07 0.86
N PHE A 809 20.22 4.33 0.59
CA PHE A 809 19.39 3.50 -0.27
C PHE A 809 19.57 3.79 -1.77
N ARG A 810 20.19 4.93 -2.12
CA ARG A 810 20.36 5.39 -3.51
C ARG A 810 21.77 5.20 -4.08
N MET A 811 22.74 4.80 -3.26
CA MET A 811 24.12 4.58 -3.73
C MET A 811 24.19 3.48 -4.80
N LEU A 812 24.76 3.82 -5.96
CA LEU A 812 24.91 2.92 -7.12
C LEU A 812 26.08 1.96 -6.97
N GLU A 813 27.13 2.37 -6.27
CA GLU A 813 28.29 1.56 -5.92
C GLU A 813 28.94 2.12 -4.65
N TYR A 814 30.02 1.50 -4.18
CA TYR A 814 30.80 2.04 -3.07
C TYR A 814 31.39 3.39 -3.47
N PRO A 815 31.15 4.46 -2.71
CA PRO A 815 31.64 5.79 -3.06
C PRO A 815 33.16 5.84 -3.10
N SER A 816 33.73 6.35 -4.19
CA SER A 816 35.17 6.66 -4.26
C SER A 816 35.52 7.84 -3.34
N ASP A 817 34.58 8.77 -3.18
CA ASP A 817 34.66 9.90 -2.25
C ASP A 817 33.27 10.19 -1.66
N PHE A 818 33.17 10.17 -0.33
CA PHE A 818 31.92 10.47 0.37
C PHE A 818 31.60 11.97 0.43
N GLU A 819 32.59 12.86 0.27
CA GLU A 819 32.38 14.31 0.33
C GLU A 819 31.57 14.80 -0.89
N SER A 820 31.87 14.27 -2.09
CA SER A 820 31.11 14.56 -3.32
C SER A 820 29.59 14.23 -3.22
N LEU A 821 29.21 13.27 -2.36
CA LEU A 821 27.82 12.92 -2.11
C LEU A 821 27.09 13.94 -1.23
N LEU A 822 27.84 14.70 -0.42
CA LEU A 822 27.30 15.79 0.38
C LEU A 822 27.13 17.08 -0.43
N GLU A 823 28.03 17.35 -1.39
CA GLU A 823 27.97 18.58 -2.21
C GLU A 823 26.84 18.56 -3.25
N SER A 824 26.44 17.36 -3.69
CA SER A 824 25.42 17.19 -4.73
C SER A 824 23.97 17.20 -4.23
N THR A 825 23.73 17.25 -2.90
CA THR A 825 22.38 17.08 -2.34
C THR A 825 22.12 17.95 -1.11
N ASP A 826 20.87 18.40 -0.94
CA ASP A 826 20.35 18.95 0.32
C ASP A 826 20.36 17.85 1.40
N TYR A 827 21.50 17.54 2.03
CA TYR A 827 21.64 16.52 3.10
C TYR A 827 20.80 16.83 4.37
N LYS A 828 20.05 17.95 4.39
CA LYS A 828 18.99 18.28 5.36
C LYS A 828 17.73 17.42 5.19
N ASN A 829 17.72 16.49 4.24
CA ASN A 829 16.54 15.72 3.83
C ASN A 829 16.04 14.70 4.86
N SER A 830 14.73 14.46 4.77
CA SER A 830 13.91 13.56 5.57
C SER A 830 14.52 12.16 5.71
N SER A 831 14.42 11.59 6.90
CA SER A 831 14.86 10.23 7.14
C SER A 831 13.87 9.20 6.60
N THR A 832 14.37 8.15 5.92
CA THR A 832 13.52 7.08 5.41
C THR A 832 13.37 5.97 6.44
N PRO A 833 12.14 5.51 6.70
CA PRO A 833 11.85 4.45 7.64
C PRO A 833 12.10 3.08 7.01
N CYS A 834 13.28 2.89 6.44
CA CYS A 834 13.71 1.65 5.80
C CYS A 834 14.87 1.01 6.58
N CYS A 835 14.91 -0.32 6.61
CA CYS A 835 16.00 -1.04 7.24
C CYS A 835 17.30 -0.83 6.44
N PRO A 836 18.43 -0.43 7.05
CA PRO A 836 19.68 -0.20 6.31
C PRO A 836 20.24 -1.47 5.64
N PHE A 837 19.84 -2.65 6.10
CA PHE A 837 20.34 -3.94 5.62
C PHE A 837 19.41 -4.63 4.62
N CYS A 838 18.10 -4.43 4.75
CA CYS A 838 17.11 -5.10 3.91
C CYS A 838 16.39 -4.13 2.96
N GLY A 839 16.47 -2.81 3.18
CA GLY A 839 15.73 -1.79 2.45
C GLY A 839 14.21 -1.86 2.56
N ILE A 840 13.66 -2.85 3.28
CA ILE A 840 12.22 -2.99 3.57
C ILE A 840 11.80 -1.93 4.60
N LEU A 841 10.58 -1.44 4.44
CA LEU A 841 9.93 -0.51 5.36
C LEU A 841 9.91 -1.07 6.79
N LEU A 842 10.41 -0.29 7.74
CA LEU A 842 10.40 -0.60 9.15
C LEU A 842 8.97 -0.48 9.67
N GLN A 843 8.55 -1.49 10.42
CA GLN A 843 7.26 -1.53 11.10
C GLN A 843 7.46 -1.26 12.59
N ARG A 844 6.36 -1.10 13.33
CA ARG A 844 6.40 -1.19 14.79
C ARG A 844 6.42 -2.66 15.18
N LEU A 845 7.26 -3.02 16.14
CA LEU A 845 7.31 -4.38 16.66
C LEU A 845 5.92 -4.74 17.20
N GLN A 846 5.28 -5.81 16.71
CA GLN A 846 4.09 -6.34 17.36
C GLN A 846 4.50 -7.42 18.38
N PRO A 847 3.87 -7.51 19.55
CA PRO A 847 4.03 -8.65 20.44
C PRO A 847 3.49 -9.90 19.72
N GLU A 848 4.29 -10.96 19.66
CA GLU A 848 3.91 -12.23 19.01
C GLU A 848 2.61 -12.83 19.61
N TYR A 849 2.33 -12.53 20.88
CA TYR A 849 1.11 -12.95 21.58
C TYR A 849 -0.20 -12.39 21.00
N SER A 850 -0.14 -11.35 20.14
CA SER A 850 -1.32 -10.77 19.49
C SER A 850 -1.75 -11.50 18.21
N LEU A 851 -0.97 -12.49 17.73
CA LEU A 851 -1.20 -13.21 16.48
C LEU A 851 -1.77 -14.63 16.67
N SER A 852 -1.96 -15.08 17.91
CA SER A 852 -2.61 -16.36 18.20
C SER A 852 -4.13 -16.17 18.32
N THR A 853 -4.89 -16.72 17.36
CA THR A 853 -6.32 -16.98 17.53
C THR A 853 -6.60 -18.29 18.26
N SER A 854 -5.60 -18.95 18.87
CA SER A 854 -5.88 -20.03 19.81
C SER A 854 -6.41 -19.41 21.10
N PRO A 855 -7.64 -19.73 21.54
CA PRO A 855 -8.02 -19.44 22.91
C PRO A 855 -7.03 -20.16 23.83
N VAL A 856 -6.60 -19.46 24.88
CA VAL A 856 -6.04 -20.11 26.07
C VAL A 856 -7.15 -20.86 26.77
#